data_AF-A0A519S1I7-F1
#
_entry.id   AF-A0A519S1I7-F1
#
_cell.length_a   1.000
_cell.length_b   1.000
_cell.length_c   1.000
_cell.angle_alpha   90.00
_cell.angle_beta   90.00
_cell.angle_gamma   90.00
#
_symmetry.space_group_name_H-M   'P 1'
#
loop_
_entity.id
_entity.type
_entity.pdbx_description
1 polymer ?
#
loop_
_entity_poly.entity_id
_entity_poly.type
_entity_poly.pdbx_seq_one_letter_code
_entity_poly.pdbx_strand_id
1 'polypeptide(L)'
;MTLSFGVKIRFLLLVLGCCLIVTSISLSRFTTKNDLLDRDAKNVQENLLVKERDVAAFLSDKEEVKKAKQLHVNPKDAIDFLNIYRKIKGINLFTFQNNQLKFWSTYRVTDIDPRTIKEGSSVHFLSNGWYEVIKSTQGDFSLIFLISIQSQYPFKETPYFKNDLDPLLSDSKLLTLASFTDKDVYSIKDIDGKFLFSLKVKPGFIDNYYSTTQLWLFVAGMLSICMFFNSLASFIARKGHIAWGTILLLIFFLSFRISDLYYGWFNHRFPLDLFDPRIYSESFLMPSLGDFLLNVFTLTWLLLFMYNHKEQYKFGKWIRESKVLGIGIHALFLIFIGTITYFSDEIFFGLIYNSKINFDIINILKLSGTSWVSIVILCLVWFQIYLLTNITATVSKQLKVTNKERLIVFLTGFAAVFIYKLSTDFTAFFIVFALVFFIVCRSIYKENMRFSVGLFAIVFFCLAFNTSIKYIKYKDITERSLREPLARKVQSSEDPNAIVALGSLESQLLQDDFLIRYFNQNGKSNYAVLKNHIKNYLDGYLSRYDYQIYPYDKNGLDVSDANAQAFNKYKSLVESGSVKIDGANYFYQVNNTFGYQDYFGIISVVNQGNLLGTLVVELRSKPYNYNNRLPDLLGDQKLIRDEDFRGYSIALYSNNKLLNQSGSYTYPLDGMVFKGKKDDFVTSSDNVLDYSHLIYKPTDSKMVVIS
;
A
#
# COMPACT_ATOMS: atom_id res chain seq x y z
N MET A 1 -41.44 11.67 37.95
CA MET A 1 -41.47 12.20 36.57
C MET A 1 -41.27 11.03 35.60
N THR A 2 -42.33 10.52 34.97
CA THR A 2 -42.23 9.38 34.04
C THR A 2 -41.71 9.89 32.69
N LEU A 3 -40.46 9.55 32.34
CA LEU A 3 -39.89 9.84 31.03
C LEU A 3 -40.80 9.27 29.92
N SER A 4 -41.11 10.07 28.89
CA SER A 4 -41.89 9.57 27.76
C SER A 4 -41.14 8.46 27.04
N PHE A 5 -41.88 7.52 26.44
CA PHE A 5 -41.32 6.34 25.76
C PHE A 5 -40.24 6.72 24.71
N GLY A 6 -40.46 7.82 23.98
CA GLY A 6 -39.47 8.32 23.00
C GLY A 6 -38.19 8.89 23.62
N VAL A 7 -38.24 9.44 24.84
CA VAL A 7 -37.02 9.91 25.54
C VAL A 7 -36.24 8.72 26.11
N LYS A 8 -36.94 7.68 26.59
CA LYS A 8 -36.31 6.44 27.05
C LYS A 8 -35.51 5.74 25.94
N ILE A 9 -36.09 5.60 24.75
CA ILE A 9 -35.41 4.99 23.59
C ILE A 9 -34.13 5.75 23.22
N ARG A 10 -34.19 7.09 23.22
CA ARG A 10 -33.00 7.92 22.92
C ARG A 10 -31.89 7.70 23.94
N PHE A 11 -32.22 7.75 25.23
CA PHE A 11 -31.22 7.54 26.26
C PHE A 11 -30.62 6.12 26.19
N LEU A 12 -31.43 5.12 25.82
CA LEU A 12 -30.97 3.76 25.60
C LEU A 12 -29.97 3.65 24.43
N LEU A 13 -30.14 4.43 23.35
CA LEU A 13 -29.15 4.51 22.25
C LEU A 13 -27.81 5.06 22.72
N LEU A 14 -27.83 6.08 23.59
CA LEU A 14 -26.60 6.64 24.15
C LEU A 14 -25.90 5.63 25.06
N VAL A 15 -26.65 4.99 25.97
CA VAL A 15 -26.12 3.95 26.87
C VAL A 15 -25.55 2.78 26.06
N LEU A 16 -26.28 2.29 25.06
CA LEU A 16 -25.81 1.25 24.15
C LEU A 16 -24.51 1.67 23.46
N GLY A 17 -24.46 2.89 22.92
CA GLY A 17 -23.27 3.43 22.26
C GLY A 17 -22.04 3.44 23.17
N CYS A 18 -22.19 3.97 24.39
CA CYS A 18 -21.14 3.97 25.39
C CYS A 18 -20.71 2.55 25.79
N CYS A 19 -21.66 1.63 26.02
CA CYS A 19 -21.36 0.24 26.34
C CYS A 19 -20.55 -0.44 25.23
N LEU A 20 -20.95 -0.28 23.96
CA LEU A 20 -20.25 -0.86 22.81
C LEU A 20 -18.81 -0.34 22.68
N ILE A 21 -18.60 0.97 22.89
CA ILE A 21 -17.25 1.57 22.88
C ILE A 21 -16.41 1.04 24.05
N VAL A 22 -16.97 0.99 25.26
CA VAL A 22 -16.27 0.45 26.44
C VAL A 22 -15.92 -1.03 26.23
N THR A 23 -16.81 -1.83 25.64
CA THR A 23 -16.55 -3.23 25.30
C THR A 23 -15.46 -3.35 24.24
N SER A 24 -15.50 -2.53 23.18
CA SER A 24 -14.45 -2.49 22.16
C SER A 24 -13.07 -2.18 22.75
N ILE A 25 -12.99 -1.18 23.65
CA ILE A 25 -11.73 -0.81 24.33
C ILE A 25 -11.28 -1.89 25.31
N SER A 26 -12.20 -2.46 26.07
CA SER A 26 -11.88 -3.45 27.11
C SER A 26 -11.46 -4.80 26.51
N LEU A 27 -11.96 -5.17 25.34
CA LEU A 27 -11.64 -6.46 24.71
C LEU A 27 -10.12 -6.62 24.49
N SER A 28 -9.39 -5.55 24.19
CA SER A 28 -7.93 -5.61 24.02
C SER A 28 -7.20 -5.94 25.32
N ARG A 29 -7.80 -5.67 26.49
CA ARG A 29 -7.21 -6.01 27.79
C ARG A 29 -7.48 -7.47 28.18
N PHE A 30 -8.55 -8.06 27.66
CA PHE A 30 -8.94 -9.44 27.93
C PHE A 30 -8.36 -10.45 26.95
N THR A 31 -7.68 -10.01 25.89
CA THR A 31 -7.04 -10.90 24.92
C THR A 31 -5.52 -10.78 25.07
N THR A 32 -4.91 -11.66 25.87
CA THR A 32 -3.44 -11.67 26.01
C THR A 32 -2.78 -12.40 24.84
N LYS A 33 -1.46 -12.18 24.67
CA LYS A 33 -0.63 -12.92 23.71
C LYS A 33 -0.81 -14.43 23.85
N ASN A 34 -0.84 -14.92 25.10
CA ASN A 34 -0.91 -16.34 25.39
C ASN A 34 -2.30 -16.89 25.08
N ASP A 35 -3.37 -16.14 25.38
CA ASP A 35 -4.73 -16.56 25.03
C ASP A 35 -4.92 -16.67 23.51
N LEU A 36 -4.34 -15.73 22.74
CA LEU A 36 -4.37 -15.76 21.28
C LEU A 36 -3.57 -16.95 20.73
N LEU A 37 -2.39 -17.19 21.28
CA LEU A 37 -1.56 -18.32 20.92
C LEU A 37 -2.30 -19.64 21.19
N ASP A 38 -2.81 -19.82 22.40
CA ASP A 38 -3.50 -21.05 22.81
C ASP A 38 -4.74 -21.31 21.97
N ARG A 39 -5.58 -20.29 21.74
CA ARG A 39 -6.80 -20.42 20.95
C ARG A 39 -6.49 -20.82 19.51
N ASP A 40 -5.60 -20.08 18.85
CA ASP A 40 -5.32 -20.30 17.42
C ASP A 40 -4.47 -21.56 17.20
N ALA A 41 -3.54 -21.87 18.11
CA ALA A 41 -2.75 -23.10 18.05
C ALA A 41 -3.61 -24.33 18.34
N LYS A 42 -4.61 -24.25 19.23
CA LYS A 42 -5.58 -25.32 19.43
C LYS A 42 -6.41 -25.61 18.18
N ASN A 43 -6.79 -24.57 17.44
CA ASN A 43 -7.46 -24.75 16.14
C ASN A 43 -6.55 -25.47 15.14
N VAL A 44 -5.26 -25.09 15.06
CA VAL A 44 -4.26 -25.82 14.24
C VAL A 44 -4.14 -27.27 14.67
N GLN A 45 -4.03 -27.55 15.98
CA GLN A 45 -3.97 -28.90 16.54
C GLN A 45 -5.20 -29.73 16.16
N GLU A 46 -6.41 -29.18 16.32
CA GLU A 46 -7.66 -29.88 16.01
C GLU A 46 -7.77 -30.19 14.51
N ASN A 47 -7.44 -29.24 13.64
CA ASN A 47 -7.46 -29.44 12.19
C ASN A 47 -6.38 -30.42 11.71
N LEU A 48 -5.20 -30.41 12.33
CA LEU A 48 -4.14 -31.38 12.06
C LEU A 48 -4.58 -32.80 12.44
N LEU A 49 -5.12 -32.98 13.66
CA LEU A 49 -5.63 -34.26 14.12
C LEU A 49 -6.76 -34.82 13.25
N VAL A 50 -7.63 -33.96 12.69
CA VAL A 50 -8.66 -34.39 11.73
C VAL A 50 -8.00 -34.97 10.46
N LYS A 51 -6.95 -34.32 9.94
CA LYS A 51 -6.22 -34.80 8.76
C LYS A 51 -5.45 -36.10 9.06
N GLU A 52 -4.82 -36.20 10.23
CA GLU A 52 -4.14 -37.43 10.66
C GLU A 52 -5.13 -38.59 10.81
N ARG A 53 -6.31 -38.36 11.40
CA ARG A 53 -7.39 -39.36 11.46
C ARG A 53 -7.87 -39.79 10.07
N ASP A 54 -7.96 -38.86 9.13
CA ASP A 54 -8.31 -39.16 7.74
C ASP A 54 -7.24 -40.04 7.06
N VAL A 55 -5.96 -39.79 7.32
CA VAL A 55 -4.85 -40.63 6.84
C VAL A 55 -4.88 -42.00 7.50
N ALA A 56 -5.11 -42.07 8.82
CA ALA A 56 -5.23 -43.34 9.54
C ALA A 56 -6.43 -44.17 9.06
N ALA A 57 -7.58 -43.52 8.82
CA ALA A 57 -8.76 -44.14 8.24
C ALA A 57 -8.44 -44.70 6.84
N PHE A 58 -7.77 -43.92 5.99
CA PHE A 58 -7.32 -44.36 4.66
C PHE A 58 -6.39 -45.57 4.74
N LEU A 59 -5.42 -45.56 5.64
CA LEU A 59 -4.46 -46.66 5.82
C LEU A 59 -5.09 -47.93 6.40
N SER A 60 -6.15 -47.80 7.18
CA SER A 60 -6.89 -48.94 7.74
C SER A 60 -7.86 -49.60 6.75
N ASP A 61 -8.32 -48.86 5.73
CA ASP A 61 -9.15 -49.39 4.66
C ASP A 61 -8.30 -50.10 3.59
N LYS A 62 -8.42 -51.43 3.55
CA LYS A 62 -7.68 -52.28 2.61
C LYS A 62 -8.01 -51.99 1.14
N GLU A 63 -9.24 -51.58 0.82
CA GLU A 63 -9.65 -51.28 -0.55
C GLU A 63 -9.05 -49.94 -0.99
N GLU A 64 -9.06 -48.92 -0.13
CA GLU A 64 -8.43 -47.63 -0.43
C GLU A 64 -6.92 -47.76 -0.61
N VAL A 65 -6.24 -48.53 0.25
CA VAL A 65 -4.81 -48.83 0.08
C VAL A 65 -4.53 -49.59 -1.22
N LYS A 66 -5.41 -50.51 -1.61
CA LYS A 66 -5.28 -51.25 -2.88
C LYS A 66 -5.45 -50.33 -4.08
N LYS A 67 -6.44 -49.43 -4.06
CA LYS A 67 -6.61 -48.36 -5.07
C LYS A 67 -5.37 -47.47 -5.12
N ALA A 68 -4.82 -47.08 -3.96
CA ALA A 68 -3.62 -46.25 -3.86
C ALA A 68 -2.44 -46.82 -4.66
N LYS A 69 -2.21 -48.13 -4.57
CA LYS A 69 -1.14 -48.82 -5.31
C LYS A 69 -1.34 -48.78 -6.83
N GLN A 70 -2.57 -48.56 -7.29
CA GLN A 70 -2.95 -48.59 -8.71
C GLN A 70 -3.31 -47.21 -9.29
N LEU A 71 -3.14 -46.10 -8.54
CA LEU A 71 -3.50 -44.76 -9.04
C LEU A 71 -2.75 -44.36 -10.31
N HIS A 72 -1.55 -44.89 -10.54
CA HIS A 72 -0.76 -44.65 -11.74
C HIS A 72 -1.31 -45.35 -12.99
N VAL A 73 -2.16 -46.37 -12.84
CA VAL A 73 -2.81 -47.13 -13.93
C VAL A 73 -4.32 -46.92 -14.01
N ASN A 74 -4.97 -46.44 -12.94
CA ASN A 74 -6.39 -46.13 -12.93
C ASN A 74 -6.64 -44.62 -12.77
N PRO A 75 -6.83 -43.89 -13.89
CA PRO A 75 -7.06 -42.44 -13.87
C PRO A 75 -8.30 -42.02 -13.07
N LYS A 76 -9.34 -42.87 -13.01
CA LYS A 76 -10.58 -42.52 -12.32
C LYS A 76 -10.35 -42.42 -10.81
N ASP A 77 -9.73 -43.46 -10.23
CA ASP A 77 -9.39 -43.48 -8.81
C ASP A 77 -8.39 -42.37 -8.45
N ALA A 78 -7.45 -42.07 -9.36
CA ALA A 78 -6.52 -40.94 -9.20
C ALA A 78 -7.25 -39.59 -9.12
N ILE A 79 -8.21 -39.36 -10.01
CA ILE A 79 -9.02 -38.12 -10.01
C ILE A 79 -9.89 -38.06 -8.74
N ASP A 80 -10.48 -39.18 -8.32
CA ASP A 80 -11.29 -39.24 -7.11
C ASP A 80 -10.45 -38.92 -5.86
N PHE A 81 -9.23 -39.46 -5.78
CA PHE A 81 -8.27 -39.09 -4.72
C PHE A 81 -7.93 -37.60 -4.75
N LEU A 82 -7.66 -37.03 -5.92
CA LEU A 82 -7.33 -35.60 -6.06
C LEU A 82 -8.50 -34.70 -5.63
N ASN A 83 -9.74 -35.09 -5.90
CA ASN A 83 -10.92 -34.32 -5.52
C ASN A 83 -11.21 -34.42 -4.02
N ILE A 84 -11.15 -35.63 -3.44
CA ILE A 84 -11.53 -35.86 -2.04
C ILE A 84 -10.39 -35.49 -1.08
N TYR A 85 -9.21 -36.04 -1.29
CA TYR A 85 -8.11 -35.89 -0.33
C TYR A 85 -7.30 -34.62 -0.57
N ARG A 86 -6.92 -34.33 -1.82
CA ARG A 86 -6.12 -33.13 -2.10
C ARG A 86 -6.95 -31.85 -2.05
N LYS A 87 -8.05 -31.76 -2.80
CA LYS A 87 -8.81 -30.51 -2.95
C LYS A 87 -9.63 -30.16 -1.71
N ILE A 88 -10.32 -31.14 -1.11
CA ILE A 88 -11.19 -30.90 0.06
C ILE A 88 -10.40 -31.00 1.36
N LYS A 89 -9.60 -32.07 1.55
CA LYS A 89 -8.91 -32.32 2.82
C LYS A 89 -7.49 -31.74 2.90
N GLY A 90 -6.90 -31.29 1.79
CA GLY A 90 -5.52 -30.77 1.76
C GLY A 90 -4.44 -31.82 2.03
N ILE A 91 -4.75 -33.10 1.86
CA ILE A 91 -3.84 -34.22 2.08
C ILE A 91 -3.27 -34.64 0.73
N ASN A 92 -1.95 -34.69 0.63
CA ASN A 92 -1.25 -35.12 -0.57
C ASN A 92 -0.67 -36.52 -0.37
N LEU A 93 -0.46 -37.27 -1.46
CA LEU A 93 0.05 -38.63 -1.45
C LEU A 93 1.10 -38.82 -2.54
N PHE A 94 2.19 -39.49 -2.16
CA PHE A 94 3.18 -40.06 -3.06
C PHE A 94 3.19 -41.58 -2.86
N THR A 95 3.12 -42.33 -3.95
CA THR A 95 3.22 -43.80 -3.91
C THR A 95 4.50 -44.25 -4.57
N PHE A 96 5.29 -45.03 -3.85
CA PHE A 96 6.52 -45.62 -4.35
C PHE A 96 6.37 -47.14 -4.45
N GLN A 97 6.96 -47.73 -5.49
CA GLN A 97 7.12 -49.17 -5.62
C GLN A 97 8.62 -49.46 -5.82
N ASN A 98 9.21 -50.29 -4.97
CA ASN A 98 10.67 -50.55 -4.98
C ASN A 98 11.49 -49.25 -4.94
N ASN A 99 11.08 -48.28 -4.10
CA ASN A 99 11.65 -46.94 -3.99
C ASN A 99 11.59 -46.07 -5.26
N GLN A 100 10.86 -46.48 -6.29
CA GLN A 100 10.58 -45.67 -7.48
C GLN A 100 9.21 -45.02 -7.38
N LEU A 101 9.15 -43.71 -7.62
CA LEU A 101 7.91 -42.95 -7.64
C LEU A 101 6.97 -43.46 -8.75
N LYS A 102 5.73 -43.79 -8.40
CA LYS A 102 4.68 -44.22 -9.35
C LYS A 102 3.57 -43.20 -9.50
N PHE A 103 3.19 -42.52 -8.42
CA PHE A 103 2.13 -41.52 -8.41
C PHE A 103 2.46 -40.41 -7.43
N TRP A 104 2.11 -39.17 -7.79
CA TRP A 104 2.16 -38.00 -6.93
C TRP A 104 0.87 -37.20 -7.08
N SER A 105 0.28 -36.77 -5.97
CA SER A 105 -0.92 -35.94 -6.00
C SER A 105 -0.61 -34.44 -6.14
N THR A 106 0.64 -34.03 -5.88
CA THR A 106 1.06 -32.62 -5.87
C THR A 106 2.39 -32.42 -6.57
N TYR A 107 2.53 -31.27 -7.23
CA TYR A 107 3.78 -30.80 -7.83
C TYR A 107 4.58 -29.88 -6.88
N ARG A 108 4.03 -29.57 -5.69
CA ARG A 108 4.66 -28.66 -4.74
C ARG A 108 5.95 -29.21 -4.13
N VAL A 109 6.13 -30.52 -4.16
CA VAL A 109 7.30 -31.20 -3.61
C VAL A 109 7.79 -32.21 -4.64
N THR A 110 9.06 -32.11 -5.00
CA THR A 110 9.69 -32.99 -6.01
C THR A 110 10.77 -33.89 -5.41
N ASP A 111 11.31 -33.53 -4.26
CA ASP A 111 12.57 -34.08 -3.76
C ASP A 111 12.35 -35.02 -2.54
N ILE A 112 11.37 -35.91 -2.63
CA ILE A 112 11.08 -36.91 -1.58
C ILE A 112 11.80 -38.22 -1.89
N ASP A 113 12.68 -38.63 -0.98
CA ASP A 113 13.26 -39.98 -0.96
C ASP A 113 12.57 -40.83 0.12
N PRO A 114 11.89 -41.93 -0.23
CA PRO A 114 11.25 -42.81 0.75
C PRO A 114 12.24 -43.41 1.76
N ARG A 115 13.55 -43.45 1.45
CA ARG A 115 14.58 -44.03 2.33
C ARG A 115 14.99 -43.12 3.48
N THR A 116 14.83 -41.79 3.32
CA THR A 116 15.21 -40.82 4.36
C THR A 116 14.08 -40.58 5.37
N ILE A 117 12.85 -40.98 5.02
CA ILE A 117 11.65 -40.82 5.84
C ILE A 117 11.44 -42.08 6.69
N LYS A 118 11.33 -41.89 8.01
CA LYS A 118 11.03 -42.95 8.97
C LYS A 118 9.55 -43.35 8.90
N GLU A 119 9.24 -44.56 9.34
CA GLU A 119 7.85 -45.02 9.44
C GLU A 119 7.07 -44.22 10.49
N GLY A 120 5.78 -43.96 10.24
CA GLY A 120 4.92 -43.16 11.11
C GLY A 120 4.92 -41.67 10.75
N SER A 121 4.53 -40.81 11.70
CA SER A 121 4.48 -39.36 11.54
C SER A 121 5.80 -38.68 11.95
N SER A 122 6.26 -37.74 11.11
CA SER A 122 7.37 -36.83 11.38
C SER A 122 7.22 -35.51 10.61
N VAL A 123 7.83 -34.45 11.12
CA VAL A 123 7.85 -33.14 10.46
C VAL A 123 9.15 -32.98 9.67
N HIS A 124 9.03 -32.57 8.41
CA HIS A 124 10.16 -32.32 7.53
C HIS A 124 10.05 -30.97 6.86
N PHE A 125 11.18 -30.26 6.78
CA PHE A 125 11.35 -29.16 5.85
C PHE A 125 11.65 -29.72 4.46
N LEU A 126 10.83 -29.35 3.49
CA LEU A 126 10.98 -29.70 2.08
C LEU A 126 11.21 -28.40 1.28
N SER A 127 11.44 -28.51 -0.03
CA SER A 127 11.93 -27.41 -0.89
C SER A 127 11.19 -26.06 -0.80
N ASN A 128 9.94 -26.04 -0.34
CA ASN A 128 9.10 -24.83 -0.25
C ASN A 128 8.39 -24.63 1.09
N GLY A 129 8.67 -25.43 2.12
CA GLY A 129 7.97 -25.31 3.39
C GLY A 129 8.06 -26.51 4.32
N TRP A 130 7.41 -26.38 5.46
CA TRP A 130 7.28 -27.41 6.48
C TRP A 130 6.05 -28.27 6.23
N TYR A 131 6.23 -29.58 6.30
CA TYR A 131 5.19 -30.57 6.09
C TYR A 131 5.21 -31.59 7.22
N GLU A 132 4.03 -32.03 7.64
CA GLU A 132 3.90 -33.30 8.33
C GLU A 132 3.91 -34.41 7.28
N VAL A 133 4.75 -35.41 7.49
CA VAL A 133 4.98 -36.54 6.61
C VAL A 133 4.58 -37.80 7.35
N ILE A 134 3.60 -38.52 6.80
CA ILE A 134 3.14 -39.80 7.37
C ILE A 134 3.50 -40.90 6.37
N LYS A 135 4.41 -41.78 6.77
CA LYS A 135 4.87 -42.90 5.94
C LYS A 135 4.27 -44.21 6.41
N SER A 136 3.70 -44.96 5.46
CA SER A 136 3.29 -46.36 5.63
C SER A 136 3.91 -47.26 4.56
N THR A 137 4.65 -48.27 4.99
CA THR A 137 5.29 -49.26 4.12
C THR A 137 4.51 -50.58 4.16
N GLN A 138 4.08 -51.08 3.00
CA GLN A 138 3.33 -52.33 2.86
C GLN A 138 3.88 -53.20 1.72
N GLY A 139 4.78 -54.13 2.07
CA GLY A 139 5.50 -54.95 1.09
C GLY A 139 6.43 -54.07 0.25
N ASP A 140 6.35 -54.20 -1.08
CA ASP A 140 7.17 -53.44 -2.02
C ASP A 140 6.71 -51.99 -2.23
N PHE A 141 5.61 -51.58 -1.58
CA PHE A 141 5.03 -50.26 -1.72
C PHE A 141 5.23 -49.39 -0.47
N SER A 142 5.55 -48.11 -0.70
CA SER A 142 5.59 -47.07 0.33
C SER A 142 4.61 -45.97 -0.01
N LEU A 143 3.69 -45.68 0.90
CA LEU A 143 2.73 -44.58 0.82
C LEU A 143 3.24 -43.45 1.71
N ILE A 144 3.39 -42.26 1.14
CA ILE A 144 3.87 -41.07 1.85
C ILE A 144 2.82 -39.98 1.73
N PHE A 145 2.15 -39.68 2.84
CA PHE A 145 1.19 -38.59 2.92
C PHE A 145 1.90 -37.31 3.34
N LEU A 146 1.49 -36.18 2.75
CA LEU A 146 2.01 -34.85 3.09
C LEU A 146 0.86 -33.92 3.46
N ILE A 147 0.96 -33.33 4.63
CA ILE A 147 0.10 -32.26 5.11
C ILE A 147 0.95 -30.99 5.21
N SER A 148 0.60 -29.95 4.46
CA SER A 148 1.31 -28.66 4.51
C SER A 148 1.08 -27.97 5.85
N ILE A 149 2.17 -27.57 6.54
CA ILE A 149 2.11 -26.85 7.82
C ILE A 149 2.30 -25.35 7.59
N GLN A 150 3.48 -24.96 7.08
CA GLN A 150 3.85 -23.56 6.85
C GLN A 150 4.66 -23.45 5.56
N SER A 151 4.32 -22.49 4.71
CA SER A 151 5.15 -22.18 3.54
C SER A 151 6.43 -21.48 3.99
N GLN A 152 7.56 -21.78 3.36
CA GLN A 152 8.81 -21.07 3.59
C GLN A 152 9.61 -21.01 2.29
N TYR A 153 9.64 -19.81 1.71
CA TYR A 153 10.35 -19.55 0.47
C TYR A 153 11.80 -19.11 0.74
N PRO A 154 12.75 -19.41 -0.17
CA PRO A 154 14.16 -19.04 0.00
C PRO A 154 14.43 -17.54 -0.19
N PHE A 155 13.43 -16.78 -0.65
CA PHE A 155 13.48 -15.34 -0.82
C PHE A 155 12.64 -14.62 0.24
N LYS A 156 12.88 -13.31 0.41
CA LYS A 156 12.13 -12.48 1.38
C LYS A 156 10.64 -12.46 1.04
N GLU A 157 9.80 -12.39 2.07
CA GLU A 157 8.34 -12.35 1.90
C GLU A 157 7.92 -11.20 0.98
N THR A 158 6.98 -11.49 0.10
CA THR A 158 6.30 -10.51 -0.76
C THR A 158 4.78 -10.58 -0.50
N PRO A 159 3.98 -9.63 -1.00
CA PRO A 159 2.52 -9.73 -0.94
C PRO A 159 1.96 -11.01 -1.56
N TYR A 160 2.68 -11.63 -2.50
CA TYR A 160 2.28 -12.86 -3.19
C TYR A 160 2.85 -14.13 -2.55
N PHE A 161 4.03 -14.04 -1.94
CA PHE A 161 4.73 -15.16 -1.31
C PHE A 161 4.96 -14.86 0.16
N LYS A 162 4.06 -15.35 1.00
CA LYS A 162 4.11 -15.18 2.46
C LYS A 162 4.43 -16.50 3.12
N ASN A 163 5.22 -16.46 4.18
CA ASN A 163 5.52 -17.64 5.00
C ASN A 163 4.43 -17.78 6.07
N ASP A 164 3.20 -18.01 5.61
CA ASP A 164 2.02 -18.21 6.44
C ASP A 164 1.75 -19.71 6.63
N LEU A 165 0.99 -20.05 7.68
CA LEU A 165 0.46 -21.40 7.88
C LEU A 165 -0.47 -21.78 6.72
N ASP A 166 -0.60 -23.08 6.45
CA ASP A 166 -1.53 -23.56 5.43
C ASP A 166 -2.98 -23.13 5.77
N PRO A 167 -3.72 -22.52 4.83
CA PRO A 167 -5.09 -22.05 5.09
C PRO A 167 -6.06 -23.15 5.53
N LEU A 168 -5.78 -24.42 5.21
CA LEU A 168 -6.60 -25.55 5.64
C LEU A 168 -6.25 -26.03 7.07
N LEU A 169 -5.24 -25.45 7.71
CA LEU A 169 -4.93 -25.65 9.12
C LEU A 169 -5.37 -24.45 9.97
N SER A 170 -5.16 -23.22 9.47
CA SER A 170 -5.61 -22.01 10.15
C SER A 170 -5.72 -20.82 9.20
N ASP A 171 -6.82 -20.07 9.32
CA ASP A 171 -6.99 -18.77 8.67
C ASP A 171 -6.20 -17.65 9.38
N SER A 172 -5.64 -17.93 10.56
CA SER A 172 -4.92 -16.95 11.37
C SER A 172 -3.51 -16.72 10.84
N LYS A 173 -3.22 -15.47 10.51
CA LYS A 173 -1.87 -15.00 10.13
C LYS A 173 -0.99 -14.65 11.33
N LEU A 174 -1.50 -14.84 12.55
CA LEU A 174 -0.81 -14.48 13.78
C LEU A 174 0.31 -15.45 14.12
N LEU A 175 0.21 -16.70 13.68
CA LEU A 175 1.09 -17.77 14.11
C LEU A 175 2.19 -18.07 13.10
N THR A 176 3.32 -18.54 13.63
CA THR A 176 4.45 -19.09 12.87
C THR A 176 5.09 -20.20 13.68
N LEU A 177 5.87 -21.05 13.03
CA LEU A 177 6.71 -22.03 13.69
C LEU A 177 7.72 -21.36 14.64
N ALA A 178 7.89 -21.96 15.80
CA ALA A 178 8.85 -21.55 16.81
C ALA A 178 10.20 -22.24 16.61
N SER A 179 11.28 -21.49 16.85
CA SER A 179 12.64 -21.98 17.02
C SER A 179 12.81 -22.59 18.41
N PHE A 180 13.80 -23.47 18.55
CA PHE A 180 14.17 -24.10 19.82
C PHE A 180 14.50 -23.10 20.94
N THR A 181 14.90 -21.87 20.61
CA THR A 181 15.25 -20.83 21.57
C THR A 181 14.08 -19.92 21.97
N ASP A 182 12.93 -20.07 21.31
CA ASP A 182 11.79 -19.19 21.55
C ASP A 182 11.08 -19.53 22.88
N LYS A 183 10.60 -18.49 23.55
CA LYS A 183 9.77 -18.57 24.76
C LYS A 183 8.30 -18.31 24.39
N ASP A 184 7.37 -18.72 25.25
CA ASP A 184 5.92 -18.63 25.04
C ASP A 184 5.47 -19.35 23.75
N VAL A 185 5.59 -20.68 23.76
CA VAL A 185 5.28 -21.54 22.62
C VAL A 185 4.18 -22.53 22.94
N TYR A 186 3.37 -22.87 21.95
CA TYR A 186 2.39 -23.93 22.03
C TYR A 186 2.91 -25.17 21.30
N SER A 187 2.96 -26.32 21.98
CA SER A 187 3.46 -27.57 21.40
C SER A 187 2.34 -28.32 20.69
N ILE A 188 2.50 -28.56 19.39
CA ILE A 188 1.63 -29.39 18.57
C ILE A 188 2.12 -30.83 18.60
N LYS A 189 1.15 -31.75 18.75
CA LYS A 189 1.39 -33.19 18.90
C LYS A 189 0.60 -33.97 17.85
N ASP A 190 1.08 -35.15 17.51
CA ASP A 190 0.32 -36.09 16.67
C ASP A 190 -0.80 -36.79 17.45
N ILE A 191 -1.56 -37.62 16.75
CA ILE A 191 -2.66 -38.45 17.28
C ILE A 191 -2.22 -39.40 18.39
N ASP A 192 -0.94 -39.79 18.41
CA ASP A 192 -0.34 -40.66 19.43
C ASP A 192 0.22 -39.86 20.62
N GLY A 193 0.10 -38.52 20.60
CA GLY A 193 0.55 -37.61 21.64
C GLY A 193 2.05 -37.30 21.60
N LYS A 194 2.75 -37.71 20.53
CA LYS A 194 4.17 -37.41 20.31
C LYS A 194 4.32 -36.00 19.75
N PHE A 195 5.38 -35.31 20.18
CA PHE A 195 5.67 -33.95 19.74
C PHE A 195 6.03 -33.89 18.24
N LEU A 196 5.43 -32.93 17.52
CA LEU A 196 5.72 -32.65 16.12
C LEU A 196 6.49 -31.33 15.96
N PHE A 197 5.90 -30.21 16.38
CA PHE A 197 6.48 -28.87 16.28
C PHE A 197 5.86 -27.91 17.29
N SER A 198 6.43 -26.71 17.41
CA SER A 198 5.90 -25.65 18.28
C SER A 198 5.48 -24.44 17.47
N LEU A 199 4.43 -23.75 17.92
CA LEU A 199 3.93 -22.50 17.36
C LEU A 199 4.20 -21.34 18.31
N LYS A 200 4.44 -20.15 17.74
CA LYS A 200 4.53 -18.88 18.44
C LYS A 200 3.78 -17.79 17.69
N VAL A 201 3.48 -16.69 18.38
CA VAL A 201 2.95 -15.49 17.73
C VAL A 201 4.07 -14.77 16.97
N LYS A 202 3.80 -14.36 15.73
CA LYS A 202 4.72 -13.59 14.88
C LYS A 202 5.16 -12.30 15.60
N PRO A 203 6.46 -11.97 15.62
CA PRO A 203 6.95 -10.71 16.22
C PRO A 203 6.28 -9.49 15.57
N GLY A 204 5.86 -8.50 16.36
CA GLY A 204 5.23 -7.26 15.87
C GLY A 204 3.76 -7.39 15.41
N PHE A 205 3.18 -8.60 15.45
CA PHE A 205 1.77 -8.79 15.06
C PHE A 205 0.80 -8.38 16.17
N ILE A 206 1.20 -8.50 17.44
CA ILE A 206 0.33 -8.20 18.60
C ILE A 206 0.09 -6.70 18.74
N ASP A 207 1.12 -5.88 18.53
CA ASP A 207 1.01 -4.42 18.60
C ASP A 207 0.03 -3.87 17.55
N ASN A 208 -0.13 -4.60 16.44
CA ASN A 208 -1.04 -4.27 15.35
C ASN A 208 -2.33 -5.10 15.34
N TYR A 209 -2.51 -6.02 16.30
CA TYR A 209 -3.66 -6.91 16.30
C TYR A 209 -4.84 -6.26 17.01
N TYR A 210 -5.82 -5.85 16.21
CA TYR A 210 -7.18 -5.59 16.68
C TYR A 210 -8.07 -6.73 16.21
N SER A 211 -9.08 -7.07 17.01
CA SER A 211 -10.13 -7.95 16.51
C SER A 211 -11.03 -7.15 15.58
N THR A 212 -11.38 -7.71 14.41
CA THR A 212 -12.41 -7.14 13.52
C THR A 212 -13.70 -6.81 14.30
N THR A 213 -14.02 -7.60 15.32
CA THR A 213 -15.14 -7.34 16.24
C THR A 213 -14.96 -6.03 17.03
N GLN A 214 -13.76 -5.67 17.49
CA GLN A 214 -13.50 -4.40 18.18
C GLN A 214 -13.78 -3.21 17.29
N LEU A 215 -13.34 -3.27 16.03
CA LEU A 215 -13.59 -2.22 15.05
C LEU A 215 -15.10 -2.05 14.83
N TRP A 216 -15.83 -3.14 14.57
CA TRP A 216 -17.28 -3.06 14.35
C TRP A 216 -18.06 -2.64 15.59
N LEU A 217 -17.68 -3.07 16.79
CA LEU A 217 -18.26 -2.60 18.04
C LEU A 217 -18.02 -1.10 18.23
N PHE A 218 -16.81 -0.62 17.92
CA PHE A 218 -16.48 0.81 18.00
C PHE A 218 -17.32 1.62 17.02
N VAL A 219 -17.39 1.19 15.75
CA VAL A 219 -18.19 1.82 14.70
C VAL A 219 -19.68 1.81 15.06
N ALA A 220 -20.22 0.68 15.52
CA ALA A 220 -21.62 0.57 15.94
C ALA A 220 -21.92 1.44 17.16
N GLY A 221 -20.99 1.52 18.11
CA GLY A 221 -21.08 2.41 19.27
C GLY A 221 -21.13 3.88 18.85
N MET A 222 -20.20 4.29 17.98
CA MET A 222 -20.16 5.64 17.41
C MET A 222 -21.42 5.98 16.62
N LEU A 223 -21.91 5.07 15.78
CA LEU A 223 -23.17 5.23 15.04
C LEU A 223 -24.36 5.40 15.98
N SER A 224 -24.42 4.64 17.08
CA SER A 224 -25.49 4.75 18.08
C SER A 224 -25.50 6.11 18.77
N ILE A 225 -24.31 6.64 19.11
CA ILE A 225 -24.16 7.99 19.67
C ILE A 225 -24.58 9.04 18.63
N CYS A 226 -24.14 8.91 17.36
CA CYS A 226 -24.56 9.82 16.29
C CYS A 226 -26.08 9.81 16.09
N MET A 227 -26.72 8.63 16.13
CA MET A 227 -28.17 8.49 16.03
C MET A 227 -28.88 9.13 17.23
N PHE A 228 -28.32 9.04 18.44
CA PHE A 228 -28.84 9.74 19.61
C PHE A 228 -28.84 11.27 19.41
N PHE A 229 -27.70 11.86 19.05
CA PHE A 229 -27.60 13.31 18.82
C PHE A 229 -28.49 13.76 17.65
N ASN A 230 -28.58 12.96 16.58
CA ASN A 230 -29.49 13.21 15.46
C ASN A 230 -30.97 13.17 15.91
N SER A 231 -31.35 12.23 16.76
CA SER A 231 -32.69 12.17 17.31
C SER A 231 -32.99 13.32 18.26
N LEU A 232 -32.00 13.79 19.03
CA LEU A 232 -32.13 14.94 19.91
C LEU A 232 -32.30 16.23 19.12
N ALA A 233 -31.47 16.45 18.09
CA ALA A 233 -31.61 17.56 17.16
C ALA A 233 -32.99 17.56 16.47
N SER A 234 -33.44 16.38 16.01
CA SER A 234 -34.77 16.22 15.40
C SER A 234 -35.90 16.55 16.39
N PHE A 235 -35.73 16.25 17.67
CA PHE A 235 -36.71 16.63 18.70
C PHE A 235 -36.78 18.13 18.93
N ILE A 236 -35.63 18.80 18.98
CA ILE A 236 -35.54 20.26 19.10
C ILE A 236 -36.14 20.93 17.86
N ALA A 237 -35.86 20.40 16.67
CA ALA A 237 -36.44 20.85 15.41
C ALA A 237 -37.98 20.75 15.41
N ARG A 238 -38.54 19.61 15.82
CA ARG A 238 -40.00 19.40 15.92
C ARG A 238 -40.68 20.35 16.91
N LYS A 239 -39.96 20.85 17.91
CA LYS A 239 -40.46 21.89 18.84
C LYS A 239 -40.42 23.31 18.25
N GLY A 240 -39.98 23.48 17.00
CA GLY A 240 -39.90 24.77 16.32
C GLY A 240 -38.52 25.43 16.35
N HIS A 241 -37.52 24.83 17.01
CA HIS A 241 -36.18 25.38 17.16
C HIS A 241 -35.16 24.73 16.22
N ILE A 242 -35.45 24.67 14.91
CA ILE A 242 -34.60 23.98 13.92
C ILE A 242 -33.14 24.47 13.88
N ALA A 243 -32.91 25.77 14.04
CA ALA A 243 -31.56 26.34 14.08
C ALA A 243 -30.74 25.76 15.23
N TRP A 244 -31.33 25.65 16.43
CA TRP A 244 -30.69 25.03 17.60
C TRP A 244 -30.44 23.53 17.41
N GLY A 245 -31.37 22.81 16.76
CA GLY A 245 -31.14 21.41 16.40
C GLY A 245 -29.95 21.23 15.45
N THR A 246 -29.82 22.14 14.47
CA THR A 246 -28.70 22.14 13.51
C THR A 246 -27.38 22.47 14.19
N ILE A 247 -27.36 23.50 15.05
CA ILE A 247 -26.18 23.92 15.82
C ILE A 247 -25.71 22.81 16.75
N LEU A 248 -26.63 22.11 17.42
CA LEU A 248 -26.30 20.98 18.29
C LEU A 248 -25.58 19.86 17.52
N LEU A 249 -26.06 19.49 16.33
CA LEU A 249 -25.40 18.51 15.49
C LEU A 249 -24.04 18.99 14.96
N LEU A 250 -23.96 20.26 14.54
CA LEU A 250 -22.71 20.86 14.08
C LEU A 250 -21.64 20.82 15.17
N ILE A 251 -21.97 21.27 16.38
CA ILE A 251 -21.05 21.25 17.53
C ILE A 251 -20.65 19.83 17.87
N PHE A 252 -21.60 18.89 17.90
CA PHE A 252 -21.29 17.48 18.17
C PHE A 252 -20.27 16.91 17.17
N PHE A 253 -20.50 17.08 15.86
CA PHE A 253 -19.57 16.58 14.84
C PHE A 253 -18.22 17.30 14.88
N LEU A 254 -18.21 18.62 15.12
CA LEU A 254 -16.97 19.39 15.23
C LEU A 254 -16.15 18.95 16.45
N SER A 255 -16.77 18.83 17.62
CA SER A 255 -16.12 18.34 18.84
C SER A 255 -15.60 16.92 18.66
N PHE A 256 -16.37 16.06 18.01
CA PHE A 256 -15.94 14.71 17.69
C PHE A 256 -14.71 14.70 16.75
N ARG A 257 -14.74 15.47 15.66
CA ARG A 257 -13.60 15.53 14.72
C ARG A 257 -12.36 16.13 15.35
N ILE A 258 -12.47 17.21 16.13
CA ILE A 258 -11.31 17.80 16.83
C ILE A 258 -10.72 16.80 17.84
N SER A 259 -11.58 16.09 18.59
CA SER A 259 -11.13 15.02 19.49
C SER A 259 -10.43 13.89 18.72
N ASP A 260 -10.97 13.50 17.56
CA ASP A 260 -10.34 12.49 16.70
C ASP A 260 -8.97 12.89 16.20
N LEU A 261 -8.83 14.11 15.69
CA LEU A 261 -7.55 14.60 15.17
C LEU A 261 -6.47 14.74 16.26
N TYR A 262 -6.86 15.08 17.50
CA TYR A 262 -5.90 15.28 18.59
C TYR A 262 -5.49 13.96 19.28
N TYR A 263 -6.45 13.08 19.57
CA TYR A 263 -6.18 11.83 20.27
C TYR A 263 -5.94 10.64 19.32
N GLY A 264 -6.31 10.77 18.04
CA GLY A 264 -6.24 9.73 17.01
C GLY A 264 -7.01 8.48 17.39
N TRP A 265 -8.32 8.62 17.65
CA TRP A 265 -9.14 7.49 18.11
C TRP A 265 -9.19 6.37 17.08
N PHE A 266 -9.17 6.72 15.79
CA PHE A 266 -9.03 5.74 14.71
C PHE A 266 -7.56 5.42 14.40
N ASN A 267 -6.74 6.44 14.12
CA ASN A 267 -5.39 6.28 13.57
C ASN A 267 -4.45 5.47 14.49
N HIS A 268 -4.49 5.71 15.81
CA HIS A 268 -3.62 5.01 16.75
C HIS A 268 -4.15 3.64 17.17
N ARG A 269 -5.47 3.40 17.02
CA ARG A 269 -6.12 2.20 17.55
C ARG A 269 -6.31 1.13 16.49
N PHE A 270 -6.53 1.53 15.25
CA PHE A 270 -6.79 0.63 14.13
C PHE A 270 -5.73 0.87 13.05
N PRO A 271 -4.70 0.01 12.93
CA PRO A 271 -3.67 0.10 11.91
C PRO A 271 -4.23 -0.33 10.54
N LEU A 272 -5.18 0.45 10.02
CA LEU A 272 -5.74 0.29 8.69
C LEU A 272 -4.91 1.13 7.71
N ASP A 273 -4.63 0.59 6.53
CA ASP A 273 -3.96 1.31 5.44
C ASP A 273 -4.64 2.65 5.12
N LEU A 274 -5.96 2.72 5.32
CA LEU A 274 -6.76 3.92 5.11
C LEU A 274 -6.29 5.13 5.96
N PHE A 275 -5.70 4.88 7.13
CA PHE A 275 -5.19 5.90 8.04
C PHE A 275 -3.66 6.11 7.92
N ASP A 276 -2.99 5.51 6.93
CA ASP A 276 -1.57 5.73 6.66
C ASP A 276 -1.34 7.05 5.90
N PRO A 277 -0.64 8.05 6.48
CA PRO A 277 -0.35 9.33 5.83
C PRO A 277 0.55 9.19 4.59
N ARG A 278 1.23 8.05 4.41
CA ARG A 278 2.05 7.77 3.22
C ARG A 278 1.20 7.55 1.95
N ILE A 279 -0.07 7.17 2.12
CA ILE A 279 -1.01 6.96 1.01
C ILE A 279 -1.64 8.28 0.59
N TYR A 280 -2.04 9.10 1.55
CA TYR A 280 -2.62 10.43 1.33
C TYR A 280 -2.40 11.30 2.57
N SER A 281 -1.96 12.54 2.37
CA SER A 281 -1.88 13.55 3.43
C SER A 281 -1.86 14.93 2.79
N GLU A 282 -2.79 15.80 3.21
CA GLU A 282 -2.89 17.16 2.65
C GLU A 282 -2.72 18.24 3.73
N SER A 283 -3.40 18.09 4.86
CA SER A 283 -3.44 19.13 5.90
C SER A 283 -3.72 18.53 7.28
N PHE A 284 -3.67 19.36 8.32
CA PHE A 284 -4.04 18.96 9.68
C PHE A 284 -5.47 18.40 9.79
N LEU A 285 -6.41 18.90 8.98
CA LEU A 285 -7.80 18.38 8.97
C LEU A 285 -7.93 17.06 8.20
N MET A 286 -6.99 16.77 7.31
CA MET A 286 -6.97 15.60 6.44
C MET A 286 -5.58 14.94 6.46
N PRO A 287 -5.13 14.41 7.62
CA PRO A 287 -3.81 13.81 7.74
C PRO A 287 -3.73 12.44 7.06
N SER A 288 -4.87 11.81 6.79
CA SER A 288 -5.00 10.51 6.12
C SER A 288 -6.25 10.44 5.24
N LEU A 289 -6.33 9.41 4.37
CA LEU A 289 -7.50 9.20 3.50
C LEU A 289 -8.75 8.85 4.32
N GLY A 290 -8.59 8.14 5.43
CA GLY A 290 -9.67 7.80 6.35
C GLY A 290 -10.22 9.02 7.08
N ASP A 291 -9.34 9.93 7.51
CA ASP A 291 -9.75 11.19 8.10
C ASP A 291 -10.53 12.06 7.11
N PHE A 292 -10.11 12.07 5.84
CA PHE A 292 -10.85 12.74 4.78
C PHE A 292 -12.24 12.12 4.60
N LEU A 293 -12.33 10.78 4.55
CA LEU A 293 -13.61 10.07 4.48
C LEU A 293 -14.52 10.41 5.66
N LEU A 294 -14.00 10.46 6.89
CA LEU A 294 -14.76 10.83 8.09
C LEU A 294 -15.27 12.28 8.03
N ASN A 295 -14.46 13.23 7.57
CA ASN A 295 -14.89 14.62 7.34
C ASN A 295 -16.05 14.69 6.34
N VAL A 296 -15.94 13.97 5.23
CA VAL A 296 -16.98 13.93 4.19
C VAL A 296 -18.25 13.24 4.71
N PHE A 297 -18.15 12.16 5.48
CA PHE A 297 -19.32 11.51 6.07
C PHE A 297 -20.05 12.40 7.08
N THR A 298 -19.31 13.03 8.00
CA THR A 298 -19.89 13.92 9.02
C THR A 298 -20.60 15.12 8.40
N LEU A 299 -19.98 15.74 7.38
CA LEU A 299 -20.61 16.83 6.63
C LEU A 299 -21.83 16.37 5.85
N THR A 300 -21.77 15.20 5.19
CA THR A 300 -22.91 14.60 4.49
C THR A 300 -24.08 14.37 5.45
N TRP A 301 -23.80 13.84 6.65
CA TRP A 301 -24.82 13.60 7.66
C TRP A 301 -25.50 14.90 8.09
N LEU A 302 -24.72 15.95 8.38
CA LEU A 302 -25.25 17.27 8.71
C LEU A 302 -26.14 17.82 7.59
N LEU A 303 -25.70 17.73 6.34
CA LEU A 303 -26.47 18.19 5.18
C LEU A 303 -27.75 17.37 4.96
N LEU A 304 -27.73 16.05 5.20
CA LEU A 304 -28.94 15.22 5.17
C LEU A 304 -29.95 15.63 6.24
N PHE A 305 -29.49 15.96 7.44
CA PHE A 305 -30.35 16.50 8.49
C PHE A 305 -31.02 17.81 8.05
N MET A 306 -30.23 18.75 7.51
CA MET A 306 -30.73 20.02 6.98
C MET A 306 -31.69 19.81 5.80
N TYR A 307 -31.38 18.87 4.90
CA TYR A 307 -32.22 18.51 3.76
C TYR A 307 -33.58 17.97 4.20
N ASN A 308 -33.62 17.07 5.19
CA ASN A 308 -34.86 16.51 5.70
C ASN A 308 -35.76 17.55 6.40
N HIS A 309 -35.17 18.64 6.92
CA HIS A 309 -35.88 19.72 7.60
C HIS A 309 -35.92 21.01 6.78
N LYS A 310 -35.57 20.97 5.48
CA LYS A 310 -35.38 22.16 4.63
C LYS A 310 -36.59 23.12 4.60
N GLU A 311 -37.81 22.59 4.70
CA GLU A 311 -39.05 23.37 4.72
C GLU A 311 -39.33 24.08 6.05
N GLN A 312 -38.68 23.62 7.14
CA GLN A 312 -38.86 24.18 8.48
C GLN A 312 -37.98 25.40 8.73
N TYR A 313 -36.90 25.58 7.96
CA TYR A 313 -36.08 26.79 8.01
C TYR A 313 -36.89 27.95 7.42
N LYS A 314 -37.27 28.91 8.27
CA LYS A 314 -38.07 30.07 7.87
C LYS A 314 -37.34 31.36 8.19
N PHE A 315 -37.38 32.29 7.23
CA PHE A 315 -36.93 33.66 7.47
C PHE A 315 -37.97 34.47 8.26
N GLY A 316 -37.50 35.48 9.00
CA GLY A 316 -38.38 36.47 9.64
C GLY A 316 -39.30 37.16 8.62
N LYS A 317 -40.46 37.65 9.06
CA LYS A 317 -41.48 38.26 8.18
C LYS A 317 -40.91 39.43 7.34
N TRP A 318 -40.13 40.30 7.97
CA TRP A 318 -39.46 41.44 7.31
C TRP A 318 -38.58 41.04 6.10
N ILE A 319 -37.86 39.92 6.20
CA ILE A 319 -37.00 39.42 5.11
C ILE A 319 -37.84 38.84 3.96
N ARG A 320 -38.91 38.10 4.28
CA ARG A 320 -39.77 37.45 3.28
C ARG A 320 -40.52 38.45 2.40
N GLU A 321 -40.95 39.56 2.98
CA GLU A 321 -41.75 40.59 2.31
C GLU A 321 -40.89 41.58 1.50
N SER A 322 -39.62 41.74 1.84
CA SER A 322 -38.69 42.63 1.15
C SER A 322 -38.11 41.99 -0.12
N LYS A 323 -38.43 42.59 -1.28
CA LYS A 323 -37.93 42.15 -2.58
C LYS A 323 -36.41 42.33 -2.73
N VAL A 324 -35.88 43.47 -2.25
CA VAL A 324 -34.44 43.79 -2.35
C VAL A 324 -33.62 42.80 -1.52
N LEU A 325 -34.05 42.54 -0.27
CA LEU A 325 -33.40 41.53 0.58
C LEU A 325 -33.52 40.14 -0.03
N GLY A 326 -34.67 39.81 -0.63
CA GLY A 326 -34.86 38.53 -1.32
C GLY A 326 -33.88 38.31 -2.47
N ILE A 327 -33.65 39.32 -3.31
CA ILE A 327 -32.66 39.27 -4.41
C ILE A 327 -31.25 39.17 -3.84
N GLY A 328 -30.92 39.97 -2.82
CA GLY A 328 -29.62 39.93 -2.15
C GLY A 328 -29.30 38.56 -1.56
N ILE A 329 -30.27 37.89 -0.93
CA ILE A 329 -30.09 36.52 -0.40
C ILE A 329 -29.89 35.50 -1.52
N HIS A 330 -30.59 35.62 -2.65
CA HIS A 330 -30.35 34.73 -3.80
C HIS A 330 -28.94 34.91 -4.37
N ALA A 331 -28.47 36.15 -4.51
CA ALA A 331 -27.10 36.43 -4.92
C ALA A 331 -26.08 35.87 -3.91
N LEU A 332 -26.34 36.03 -2.61
CA LEU A 332 -25.50 35.46 -1.55
C LEU A 332 -25.43 33.93 -1.62
N PHE A 333 -26.57 33.24 -1.82
CA PHE A 333 -26.58 31.79 -1.98
C PHE A 333 -25.85 31.33 -3.25
N LEU A 334 -25.97 32.09 -4.35
CA LEU A 334 -25.23 31.79 -5.58
C LEU A 334 -23.72 31.93 -5.36
N ILE A 335 -23.28 33.01 -4.70
CA ILE A 335 -21.87 33.21 -4.33
C ILE A 335 -21.41 32.08 -3.41
N PHE A 336 -22.18 31.76 -2.37
CA PHE A 336 -21.85 30.70 -1.41
C PHE A 336 -21.67 29.34 -2.09
N ILE A 337 -22.58 28.95 -2.98
CA ILE A 337 -22.46 27.67 -3.73
C ILE A 337 -21.27 27.72 -4.69
N GLY A 338 -21.04 28.85 -5.36
CA GLY A 338 -19.85 29.05 -6.20
C GLY A 338 -18.54 28.87 -5.42
N THR A 339 -18.46 29.45 -4.22
CA THR A 339 -17.31 29.31 -3.31
C THR A 339 -17.13 27.86 -2.85
N ILE A 340 -18.19 27.17 -2.43
CA ILE A 340 -18.12 25.75 -2.05
C ILE A 340 -17.66 24.88 -3.21
N THR A 341 -18.11 25.18 -4.43
CA THR A 341 -17.70 24.45 -5.64
C THR A 341 -16.23 24.68 -5.95
N TYR A 342 -15.75 25.91 -5.81
CA TYR A 342 -14.34 26.24 -5.94
C TYR A 342 -13.48 25.45 -4.93
N PHE A 343 -13.85 25.45 -3.65
CA PHE A 343 -13.12 24.67 -2.65
C PHE A 343 -13.20 23.15 -2.87
N SER A 344 -14.33 22.65 -3.36
CA SER A 344 -14.48 21.22 -3.70
C SER A 344 -13.56 20.82 -4.86
N ASP A 345 -13.32 21.74 -5.79
CA ASP A 345 -12.39 21.56 -6.91
C ASP A 345 -10.93 21.49 -6.44
N GLU A 346 -10.55 22.35 -5.49
CA GLU A 346 -9.23 22.30 -4.83
C GLU A 346 -9.04 21.02 -4.03
N ILE A 347 -10.06 20.58 -3.28
CA ILE A 347 -10.03 19.29 -2.56
C ILE A 347 -9.86 18.13 -3.54
N PHE A 348 -10.50 18.18 -4.71
CA PHE A 348 -10.31 17.14 -5.73
C PHE A 348 -8.89 17.15 -6.29
N PHE A 349 -8.33 18.34 -6.54
CA PHE A 349 -6.92 18.47 -6.92
C PHE A 349 -6.00 17.91 -5.85
N GLY A 350 -6.19 18.28 -4.58
CA GLY A 350 -5.43 17.79 -3.43
C GLY A 350 -5.48 16.27 -3.29
N LEU A 351 -6.65 15.65 -3.50
CA LEU A 351 -6.79 14.18 -3.48
C LEU A 351 -5.92 13.49 -4.53
N ILE A 352 -5.78 14.06 -5.73
CA ILE A 352 -4.95 13.48 -6.79
C ILE A 352 -3.47 13.83 -6.58
N TYR A 353 -3.18 15.08 -6.26
CA TYR A 353 -1.81 15.60 -6.19
C TYR A 353 -1.05 15.10 -4.95
N ASN A 354 -1.73 15.02 -3.80
CA ASN A 354 -1.13 14.62 -2.51
C ASN A 354 -1.36 13.14 -2.17
N SER A 355 -1.70 12.28 -3.15
CA SER A 355 -1.88 10.85 -2.92
C SER A 355 -0.96 9.98 -3.77
N LYS A 356 -0.64 8.80 -3.25
CA LYS A 356 0.02 7.71 -3.97
C LYS A 356 -0.99 6.63 -4.36
N ILE A 357 -2.16 7.06 -4.83
CA ILE A 357 -3.27 6.16 -5.17
C ILE A 357 -3.32 5.99 -6.68
N ASN A 358 -3.43 4.74 -7.13
CA ASN A 358 -3.60 4.45 -8.55
C ASN A 358 -5.05 4.68 -8.98
N PHE A 359 -5.29 5.80 -9.64
CA PHE A 359 -6.60 6.15 -10.20
C PHE A 359 -6.81 5.70 -11.65
N ASP A 360 -6.04 4.74 -12.16
CA ASP A 360 -6.19 4.27 -13.54
C ASP A 360 -7.52 3.51 -13.76
N ILE A 361 -8.59 4.26 -14.00
CA ILE A 361 -9.95 3.77 -14.22
C ILE A 361 -10.05 2.93 -15.51
N ILE A 362 -9.11 3.08 -16.44
CA ILE A 362 -9.06 2.27 -17.67
C ILE A 362 -8.75 0.81 -17.33
N ASN A 363 -7.90 0.58 -16.33
CA ASN A 363 -7.57 -0.76 -15.85
C ASN A 363 -8.20 -1.03 -14.48
N ILE A 364 -9.50 -1.35 -14.47
CA ILE A 364 -10.28 -1.57 -13.25
C ILE A 364 -9.69 -2.67 -12.33
N LEU A 365 -8.93 -3.62 -12.89
CA LEU A 365 -8.27 -4.70 -12.14
C LEU A 365 -7.08 -4.21 -11.32
N LYS A 366 -6.52 -3.03 -11.64
CA LYS A 366 -5.43 -2.40 -10.88
C LYS A 366 -5.91 -1.51 -9.73
N LEU A 367 -7.23 -1.32 -9.58
CA LEU A 367 -7.78 -0.49 -8.51
C LEU A 367 -7.64 -1.18 -7.15
N SER A 368 -7.03 -0.48 -6.20
CA SER A 368 -6.91 -0.92 -4.80
C SER A 368 -8.16 -0.55 -3.98
N GLY A 369 -8.28 -1.09 -2.76
CA GLY A 369 -9.31 -0.67 -1.80
C GLY A 369 -9.29 0.84 -1.52
N THR A 370 -8.10 1.46 -1.46
CA THR A 370 -7.94 2.91 -1.29
C THR A 370 -8.45 3.70 -2.51
N SER A 371 -8.30 3.15 -3.71
CA SER A 371 -8.84 3.75 -4.94
C SER A 371 -10.37 3.81 -4.90
N TRP A 372 -11.02 2.74 -4.45
CA TRP A 372 -12.47 2.70 -4.28
C TRP A 372 -12.96 3.70 -3.22
N VAL A 373 -12.25 3.81 -2.10
CA VAL A 373 -12.59 4.79 -1.06
C VAL A 373 -12.51 6.21 -1.60
N SER A 374 -11.46 6.55 -2.35
CA SER A 374 -11.33 7.87 -2.99
C SER A 374 -12.47 8.17 -3.97
N ILE A 375 -12.92 7.19 -4.76
CA ILE A 375 -14.09 7.36 -5.64
C ILE A 375 -15.36 7.64 -4.81
N VAL A 376 -15.57 6.91 -3.71
CA VAL A 376 -16.71 7.15 -2.81
C VAL A 376 -16.67 8.55 -2.21
N ILE A 377 -15.49 9.02 -1.78
CA ILE A 377 -15.28 10.39 -1.27
C ILE A 377 -15.75 11.41 -2.32
N LEU A 378 -15.31 11.27 -3.58
CA LEU A 378 -15.69 12.18 -4.66
C LEU A 378 -17.19 12.17 -4.94
N CYS A 379 -17.81 10.98 -4.97
CA CYS A 379 -19.25 10.85 -5.11
C CYS A 379 -20.00 11.56 -3.98
N LEU A 380 -19.53 11.42 -2.74
CA LEU A 380 -20.13 12.07 -1.58
C LEU A 380 -19.95 13.59 -1.63
N VAL A 381 -18.79 14.12 -2.01
CA VAL A 381 -18.57 15.56 -2.19
C VAL A 381 -19.54 16.15 -3.23
N TRP A 382 -19.71 15.49 -4.38
CA TRP A 382 -20.70 15.92 -5.37
C TRP A 382 -22.13 15.84 -4.83
N PHE A 383 -22.45 14.79 -4.09
CA PHE A 383 -23.75 14.64 -3.44
C PHE A 383 -24.01 15.74 -2.42
N GLN A 384 -23.00 16.19 -1.66
CA GLN A 384 -23.12 17.31 -0.73
C GLN A 384 -23.47 18.61 -1.47
N ILE A 385 -22.83 18.89 -2.60
CA ILE A 385 -23.16 20.08 -3.41
C ILE A 385 -24.60 20.02 -3.93
N TYR A 386 -25.06 18.83 -4.36
CA TYR A 386 -26.46 18.61 -4.72
C TYR A 386 -27.41 18.89 -3.55
N LEU A 387 -27.13 18.35 -2.37
CA LEU A 387 -27.94 18.58 -1.15
C LEU A 387 -27.97 20.07 -0.80
N LEU A 388 -26.83 20.74 -0.82
CA LEU A 388 -26.70 22.16 -0.50
C LEU A 388 -27.50 23.03 -1.48
N THR A 389 -27.41 22.73 -2.77
CA THR A 389 -28.20 23.39 -3.82
C THR A 389 -29.70 23.20 -3.57
N ASN A 390 -30.11 21.99 -3.18
CA ASN A 390 -31.51 21.71 -2.92
C ASN A 390 -32.05 22.43 -1.67
N ILE A 391 -31.26 22.45 -0.59
CA ILE A 391 -31.59 23.15 0.66
C ILE A 391 -31.74 24.65 0.39
N THR A 392 -30.72 25.28 -0.19
CA THR A 392 -30.70 26.72 -0.46
C THR A 392 -31.82 27.14 -1.42
N ALA A 393 -32.07 26.38 -2.49
CA ALA A 393 -33.17 26.64 -3.41
C ALA A 393 -34.55 26.47 -2.75
N THR A 394 -34.72 25.52 -1.83
CA THR A 394 -35.98 25.34 -1.10
C THR A 394 -36.22 26.48 -0.10
N VAL A 395 -35.18 26.89 0.62
CA VAL A 395 -35.24 28.00 1.58
C VAL A 395 -35.50 29.34 0.87
N SER A 396 -34.91 29.55 -0.31
CA SER A 396 -35.09 30.77 -1.10
C SER A 396 -36.49 30.92 -1.72
N LYS A 397 -37.27 29.81 -1.85
CA LYS A 397 -38.67 29.85 -2.34
C LYS A 397 -39.55 30.80 -1.55
N GLN A 398 -39.28 30.94 -0.25
CA GLN A 398 -40.09 31.74 0.68
C GLN A 398 -39.95 33.25 0.46
N LEU A 399 -38.96 33.68 -0.32
CA LEU A 399 -38.66 35.08 -0.59
C LEU A 399 -39.55 35.59 -1.74
N LYS A 400 -39.96 36.86 -1.66
CA LYS A 400 -40.78 37.54 -2.68
C LYS A 400 -39.95 37.88 -3.95
N VAL A 401 -39.49 36.84 -4.65
CA VAL A 401 -38.68 36.93 -5.88
C VAL A 401 -39.31 36.06 -6.97
N THR A 402 -39.51 36.63 -8.14
CA THR A 402 -40.11 35.91 -9.29
C THR A 402 -39.10 34.99 -9.95
N ASN A 403 -39.58 33.96 -10.67
CA ASN A 403 -38.69 33.06 -11.42
C ASN A 403 -37.89 33.78 -12.53
N LYS A 404 -38.41 34.89 -13.08
CA LYS A 404 -37.67 35.74 -14.03
C LYS A 404 -36.48 36.41 -13.36
N GLU A 405 -36.67 36.98 -12.17
CA GLU A 405 -35.60 37.62 -11.40
C GLU A 405 -34.55 36.63 -10.94
N ARG A 406 -34.96 35.44 -10.47
CA ARG A 406 -34.03 34.34 -10.15
C ARG A 406 -33.16 33.97 -11.34
N LEU A 407 -33.76 33.89 -12.54
CA LEU A 407 -33.05 33.60 -13.78
C LEU A 407 -32.07 34.72 -14.14
N ILE A 408 -32.48 36.00 -14.00
CA ILE A 408 -31.60 37.15 -14.24
C ILE A 408 -30.39 37.08 -13.32
N VAL A 409 -30.59 36.90 -12.01
CA VAL A 409 -29.48 36.78 -11.02
C VAL A 409 -28.54 35.64 -11.39
N PHE A 410 -29.08 34.48 -11.77
CA PHE A 410 -28.28 33.34 -12.22
C PHE A 410 -27.47 33.65 -13.49
N LEU A 411 -28.10 34.23 -14.52
CA LEU A 411 -27.44 34.58 -15.78
C LEU A 411 -26.39 35.66 -15.60
N THR A 412 -26.65 36.67 -14.75
CA THR A 412 -25.66 37.70 -14.41
C THR A 412 -24.47 37.10 -13.68
N GLY A 413 -24.70 36.23 -12.70
CA GLY A 413 -23.62 35.52 -12.00
C GLY A 413 -22.82 34.59 -12.92
N PHE A 414 -23.52 33.85 -13.79
CA PHE A 414 -22.88 33.01 -14.81
C PHE A 414 -22.03 33.83 -15.79
N ALA A 415 -22.55 34.95 -16.30
CA ALA A 415 -21.81 35.83 -17.20
C ALA A 415 -20.56 36.42 -16.53
N ALA A 416 -20.65 36.83 -15.25
CA ALA A 416 -19.50 37.31 -14.50
C ALA A 416 -18.40 36.25 -14.37
N VAL A 417 -18.77 35.01 -13.99
CA VAL A 417 -17.82 33.89 -13.90
C VAL A 417 -17.26 33.52 -15.28
N PHE A 418 -18.08 33.54 -16.32
CA PHE A 418 -17.69 33.26 -17.69
C PHE A 418 -16.64 34.27 -18.19
N ILE A 419 -16.86 35.57 -17.98
CA ILE A 419 -15.90 36.63 -18.32
C ILE A 419 -14.59 36.45 -17.53
N TYR A 420 -14.68 36.20 -16.22
CA TYR A 420 -13.50 35.94 -15.39
C TYR A 420 -12.68 34.72 -15.86
N LYS A 421 -13.36 33.65 -16.30
CA LYS A 421 -12.68 32.45 -16.84
C LYS A 421 -12.14 32.65 -18.25
N LEU A 422 -12.73 33.54 -19.05
CA LEU A 422 -12.14 33.94 -20.32
C LEU A 422 -10.84 34.73 -20.14
N SER A 423 -10.72 35.54 -19.09
CA SER A 423 -9.52 36.35 -18.83
C SER A 423 -8.38 35.62 -18.11
N THR A 424 -8.65 34.44 -17.54
CA THR A 424 -7.68 33.66 -16.77
C THR A 424 -7.35 32.35 -17.48
N ASP A 425 -8.07 31.28 -17.13
CA ASP A 425 -7.96 29.95 -17.72
C ASP A 425 -9.36 29.43 -18.08
N PHE A 426 -9.65 29.41 -19.38
CA PHE A 426 -10.94 28.93 -19.87
C PHE A 426 -11.00 27.41 -19.79
N THR A 427 -11.85 26.91 -18.90
CA THR A 427 -12.17 25.48 -18.79
C THR A 427 -13.68 25.29 -18.85
N ALA A 428 -14.17 24.36 -19.66
CA ALA A 428 -15.62 24.15 -19.84
C ALA A 428 -16.34 23.59 -18.58
N PHE A 429 -15.59 23.22 -17.53
CA PHE A 429 -16.08 22.68 -16.26
C PHE A 429 -17.19 23.53 -15.62
N PHE A 430 -16.98 24.84 -15.51
CA PHE A 430 -17.91 25.70 -14.77
C PHE A 430 -19.26 25.81 -15.49
N ILE A 431 -19.28 25.60 -16.81
CA ILE A 431 -20.49 25.57 -17.63
C ILE A 431 -21.32 24.32 -17.29
N VAL A 432 -20.67 23.15 -17.20
CA VAL A 432 -21.33 21.91 -16.79
C VAL A 432 -21.88 22.03 -15.37
N PHE A 433 -21.12 22.65 -14.46
CA PHE A 433 -21.57 22.88 -13.10
C PHE A 433 -22.78 23.84 -13.04
N ALA A 434 -22.71 24.96 -13.77
CA ALA A 434 -23.81 25.91 -13.88
C ALA A 434 -25.07 25.25 -14.48
N LEU A 435 -24.90 24.32 -15.43
CA LEU A 435 -26.00 23.54 -16.00
C LEU A 435 -26.63 22.61 -14.95
N VAL A 436 -25.83 21.88 -14.17
CA VAL A 436 -26.34 21.03 -13.07
C VAL A 436 -27.10 21.87 -12.05
N PHE A 437 -26.50 22.99 -11.61
CA PHE A 437 -27.13 23.91 -10.68
C PHE A 437 -28.47 24.45 -11.23
N PHE A 438 -28.50 24.83 -12.50
CA PHE A 438 -29.71 25.30 -13.18
C PHE A 438 -30.80 24.22 -13.23
N ILE A 439 -30.45 22.99 -13.61
CA ILE A 439 -31.38 21.86 -13.67
C ILE A 439 -32.02 21.60 -12.30
N VAL A 440 -31.20 21.52 -11.24
CA VAL A 440 -31.66 21.27 -9.86
C VAL A 440 -32.56 22.41 -9.37
N CYS A 441 -32.12 23.66 -9.52
CA CYS A 441 -32.90 24.83 -9.14
C CYS A 441 -34.24 24.92 -9.89
N ARG A 442 -34.23 24.68 -11.20
CA ARG A 442 -35.43 24.68 -12.04
C ARG A 442 -36.42 23.61 -11.61
N SER A 443 -35.93 22.39 -11.31
CA SER A 443 -36.76 21.30 -10.82
C SER A 443 -37.46 21.66 -9.51
N ILE A 444 -36.80 22.43 -8.65
CA ILE A 444 -37.35 22.86 -7.36
C ILE A 444 -38.33 24.00 -7.55
N TYR A 445 -37.99 25.05 -8.30
CA TYR A 445 -38.85 26.24 -8.46
C TYR A 445 -40.10 26.02 -9.32
N LYS A 446 -40.15 24.94 -10.12
CA LYS A 446 -41.31 24.60 -10.96
C LYS A 446 -42.00 23.35 -10.42
N GLU A 447 -42.99 23.55 -9.54
CA GLU A 447 -43.69 22.50 -8.77
C GLU A 447 -44.35 21.40 -9.62
N ASN A 448 -44.62 21.65 -10.91
CA ASN A 448 -45.24 20.69 -11.83
C ASN A 448 -44.29 19.64 -12.42
N MET A 449 -42.97 19.74 -12.18
CA MET A 449 -42.04 18.70 -12.60
C MET A 449 -41.96 17.65 -11.49
N ARG A 450 -42.75 16.56 -11.61
CA ARG A 450 -42.51 15.37 -10.78
C ARG A 450 -41.10 14.87 -11.06
N PHE A 451 -40.37 14.56 -9.99
CA PHE A 451 -39.03 13.98 -10.03
C PHE A 451 -38.97 12.81 -11.03
N SER A 452 -38.24 12.97 -12.13
CA SER A 452 -38.00 11.93 -13.14
C SER A 452 -36.62 11.31 -12.91
N VAL A 453 -36.54 9.98 -12.97
CA VAL A 453 -35.27 9.23 -12.94
C VAL A 453 -34.29 9.75 -14.00
N GLY A 454 -34.80 10.21 -15.16
CA GLY A 454 -33.98 10.79 -16.22
C GLY A 454 -33.27 12.08 -15.81
N LEU A 455 -33.85 12.90 -14.94
CA LEU A 455 -33.22 14.14 -14.46
C LEU A 455 -32.04 13.82 -13.53
N PHE A 456 -32.17 12.81 -12.67
CA PHE A 456 -31.07 12.30 -11.86
C PHE A 456 -29.95 11.71 -12.73
N ALA A 457 -30.31 10.93 -13.76
CA ALA A 457 -29.34 10.38 -14.69
C ALA A 457 -28.54 11.50 -15.38
N ILE A 458 -29.22 12.55 -15.87
CA ILE A 458 -28.56 13.70 -16.51
C ILE A 458 -27.61 14.41 -15.53
N VAL A 459 -28.07 14.71 -14.31
CA VAL A 459 -27.21 15.35 -13.29
C VAL A 459 -26.00 14.47 -12.97
N PHE A 460 -26.21 13.17 -12.81
CA PHE A 460 -25.14 12.21 -12.55
C PHE A 460 -24.12 12.17 -13.70
N PHE A 461 -24.57 12.08 -14.95
CA PHE A 461 -23.68 12.09 -16.12
C PHE A 461 -22.90 13.39 -16.25
N CYS A 462 -23.52 14.54 -15.98
CA CYS A 462 -22.82 15.83 -15.97
C CYS A 462 -21.70 15.86 -14.92
N LEU A 463 -21.96 15.36 -13.71
CA LEU A 463 -20.96 15.30 -12.63
C LEU A 463 -19.84 14.28 -12.93
N ALA A 464 -20.19 13.14 -13.52
CA ALA A 464 -19.21 12.13 -13.94
C ALA A 464 -18.29 12.65 -15.05
N PHE A 465 -18.86 13.28 -16.08
CA PHE A 465 -18.11 13.91 -17.16
C PHE A 465 -17.15 14.98 -16.64
N ASN A 466 -17.65 15.81 -15.72
CA ASN A 466 -16.87 16.84 -15.07
C ASN A 466 -15.67 16.25 -14.28
N THR A 467 -15.93 15.22 -13.47
CA THR A 467 -14.89 14.49 -12.72
C THR A 467 -13.83 13.90 -13.65
N SER A 468 -14.24 13.33 -14.79
CA SER A 468 -13.32 12.73 -15.76
C SER A 468 -12.36 13.74 -16.39
N ILE A 469 -12.87 14.91 -16.82
CA ILE A 469 -12.02 15.97 -17.40
C ILE A 469 -11.02 16.49 -16.37
N LYS A 470 -11.50 16.75 -15.15
CA LYS A 470 -10.66 17.25 -14.05
C LYS A 470 -9.60 16.24 -13.65
N TYR A 471 -9.96 14.95 -13.61
CA TYR A 471 -9.01 13.86 -13.40
C TYR A 471 -7.87 13.86 -14.42
N ILE A 472 -8.17 13.97 -15.71
CA ILE A 472 -7.16 14.02 -16.77
C ILE A 472 -6.22 15.21 -16.58
N LYS A 473 -6.78 16.41 -16.33
CA LYS A 473 -5.99 17.62 -16.11
C LYS A 473 -5.09 17.50 -14.88
N TYR A 474 -5.63 17.05 -13.75
CA TYR A 474 -4.90 16.95 -12.50
C TYR A 474 -3.83 15.87 -12.55
N LYS A 475 -4.12 14.74 -13.21
CA LYS A 475 -3.12 13.71 -13.47
C LYS A 475 -1.94 14.24 -14.29
N ASP A 476 -2.20 15.01 -15.35
CA ASP A 476 -1.15 15.64 -16.18
C ASP A 476 -0.31 16.65 -15.37
N ILE A 477 -0.95 17.46 -14.53
CA ILE A 477 -0.22 18.40 -13.64
C ILE A 477 0.66 17.63 -12.64
N THR A 478 0.10 16.63 -11.96
CA THR A 478 0.84 15.79 -11.00
C THR A 478 2.01 15.09 -11.68
N GLU A 479 1.78 14.48 -12.83
CA GLU A 479 2.82 13.81 -13.62
C GLU A 479 3.96 14.77 -13.97
N ARG A 480 3.66 15.96 -14.49
CA ARG A 480 4.69 16.97 -14.80
C ARG A 480 5.45 17.42 -13.58
N SER A 481 4.77 17.61 -12.45
CA SER A 481 5.42 18.00 -11.19
C SER A 481 6.38 16.94 -10.65
N LEU A 482 6.16 15.66 -10.98
CA LEU A 482 7.05 14.56 -10.59
C LEU A 482 8.33 14.50 -11.43
N ARG A 483 8.36 15.05 -12.64
CA ARG A 483 9.54 14.99 -13.52
C ARG A 483 10.75 15.73 -12.96
N GLU A 484 10.56 16.88 -12.31
CA GLU A 484 11.65 17.67 -11.71
C GLU A 484 12.38 16.93 -10.57
N PRO A 485 11.70 16.42 -9.53
CA PRO A 485 12.37 15.64 -8.49
C PRO A 485 12.99 14.36 -9.05
N LEU A 486 12.40 13.75 -10.09
CA LEU A 486 13.00 12.61 -10.78
C LEU A 486 14.31 12.98 -11.49
N ALA A 487 14.37 14.13 -12.18
CA ALA A 487 15.59 14.60 -12.83
C ALA A 487 16.71 14.87 -11.82
N ARG A 488 16.37 15.47 -10.66
CA ARG A 488 17.33 15.66 -9.56
C ARG A 488 17.79 14.33 -8.94
N LYS A 489 16.87 13.39 -8.76
CA LYS A 489 17.16 12.04 -8.25
C LYS A 489 18.10 11.28 -9.18
N VAL A 490 17.92 11.39 -10.50
CA VAL A 490 18.79 10.80 -11.53
C VAL A 490 20.18 11.44 -11.55
N GLN A 491 20.25 12.76 -11.34
CA GLN A 491 21.53 13.45 -11.22
C GLN A 491 22.28 13.04 -9.94
N SER A 492 21.56 12.85 -8.83
CA SER A 492 22.15 12.57 -7.52
C SER A 492 22.97 11.28 -7.53
N SER A 493 24.25 11.42 -7.19
CA SER A 493 25.12 10.27 -6.91
C SER A 493 24.87 9.67 -5.53
N GLU A 494 24.21 10.38 -4.62
CA GLU A 494 23.93 9.92 -3.27
C GLU A 494 22.66 9.08 -3.21
N ASP A 495 22.77 7.89 -2.63
CA ASP A 495 21.65 7.01 -2.33
C ASP A 495 21.65 6.62 -0.84
N PRO A 496 20.74 7.19 -0.03
CA PRO A 496 20.65 6.89 1.39
C PRO A 496 20.48 5.41 1.71
N ASN A 497 19.83 4.65 0.83
CA ASN A 497 19.64 3.21 1.05
C ASN A 497 20.93 2.43 0.79
N ALA A 498 21.73 2.88 -0.20
CA ALA A 498 23.05 2.33 -0.45
C ALA A 498 23.95 2.57 0.76
N ILE A 499 23.92 3.79 1.32
CA ILE A 499 24.67 4.16 2.53
C ILE A 499 24.36 3.21 3.70
N VAL A 500 23.07 3.00 4.00
CA VAL A 500 22.64 2.07 5.07
C VAL A 500 23.07 0.63 4.77
N ALA A 501 22.93 0.18 3.52
CA ALA A 501 23.32 -1.17 3.12
C ALA A 501 24.83 -1.39 3.23
N LEU A 502 25.65 -0.40 2.86
CA LEU A 502 27.10 -0.43 2.97
C LEU A 502 27.56 -0.43 4.43
N GLY A 503 26.91 0.34 5.31
CA GLY A 503 27.18 0.28 6.76
C GLY A 503 26.89 -1.11 7.35
N SER A 504 25.80 -1.75 6.93
CA SER A 504 25.49 -3.14 7.33
C SER A 504 26.51 -4.13 6.77
N LEU A 505 26.92 -3.97 5.50
CA LEU A 505 27.94 -4.81 4.88
C LEU A 505 29.27 -4.71 5.63
N GLU A 506 29.70 -3.50 5.98
CA GLU A 506 30.93 -3.28 6.74
C GLU A 506 30.90 -4.01 8.09
N SER A 507 29.82 -3.84 8.86
CA SER A 507 29.70 -4.52 10.16
C SER A 507 29.73 -6.04 10.04
N GLN A 508 29.13 -6.59 8.98
CA GLN A 508 29.12 -8.03 8.73
C GLN A 508 30.51 -8.56 8.32
N LEU A 509 31.24 -7.82 7.47
CA LEU A 509 32.57 -8.21 7.02
C LEU A 509 33.60 -8.11 8.16
N LEU A 510 33.52 -7.10 9.03
CA LEU A 510 34.44 -6.94 10.16
C LEU A 510 34.30 -8.05 11.21
N GLN A 511 33.13 -8.67 11.34
CA GLN A 511 32.84 -9.75 12.29
C GLN A 511 33.01 -11.15 11.66
N ASP A 512 33.48 -11.23 10.41
CA ASP A 512 33.53 -12.49 9.67
C ASP A 512 34.82 -13.28 9.94
N ASP A 513 34.70 -14.34 10.73
CA ASP A 513 35.78 -15.28 11.02
C ASP A 513 36.38 -15.95 9.77
N PHE A 514 35.61 -16.06 8.67
CA PHE A 514 36.12 -16.59 7.42
C PHE A 514 37.24 -15.71 6.84
N LEU A 515 37.08 -14.39 6.88
CA LEU A 515 38.09 -13.46 6.37
C LEU A 515 39.39 -13.56 7.17
N ILE A 516 39.30 -13.66 8.50
CA ILE A 516 40.48 -13.87 9.36
C ILE A 516 41.22 -15.15 8.95
N ARG A 517 40.50 -16.26 8.76
CA ARG A 517 41.10 -17.53 8.31
C ARG A 517 41.71 -17.42 6.91
N TYR A 518 41.05 -16.73 5.98
CA TYR A 518 41.51 -16.56 4.61
C TYR A 518 42.84 -15.80 4.54
N PHE A 519 42.96 -14.67 5.26
CA PHE A 519 44.17 -13.84 5.25
C PHE A 519 45.32 -14.44 6.08
N ASN A 520 45.03 -15.30 7.06
CA ASN A 520 46.07 -15.99 7.84
C ASN A 520 46.81 -17.08 7.05
N GLN A 521 46.27 -17.53 5.91
CA GLN A 521 46.85 -18.62 5.11
C GLN A 521 48.01 -18.20 4.18
N ASN A 522 48.58 -16.99 4.33
CA ASN A 522 49.80 -16.50 3.64
C ASN A 522 49.87 -16.88 2.14
N GLY A 523 48.85 -16.54 1.36
CA GLY A 523 48.89 -16.62 -0.11
C GLY A 523 48.60 -17.99 -0.74
N LYS A 524 48.16 -19.00 0.02
CA LYS A 524 47.66 -20.27 -0.52
C LYS A 524 46.14 -20.32 -0.72
N SER A 525 45.46 -19.21 -0.45
CA SER A 525 44.01 -19.11 -0.38
C SER A 525 43.40 -18.95 -1.77
N ASN A 526 42.34 -19.70 -2.09
CA ASN A 526 41.71 -19.67 -3.41
C ASN A 526 40.76 -18.47 -3.55
N TYR A 527 41.06 -17.55 -4.46
CA TYR A 527 40.25 -16.37 -4.76
C TYR A 527 38.78 -16.70 -5.09
N ALA A 528 38.52 -17.82 -5.78
CA ALA A 528 37.15 -18.21 -6.12
C ALA A 528 36.31 -18.50 -4.87
N VAL A 529 36.93 -19.03 -3.81
CA VAL A 529 36.27 -19.29 -2.52
C VAL A 529 35.94 -17.97 -1.82
N LEU A 530 36.88 -17.01 -1.80
CA LEU A 530 36.62 -15.67 -1.27
C LEU A 530 35.48 -14.98 -2.03
N LYS A 531 35.52 -15.01 -3.36
CA LYS A 531 34.51 -14.36 -4.22
C LYS A 531 33.12 -14.95 -4.00
N ASN A 532 33.00 -16.27 -3.87
CA ASN A 532 31.73 -16.91 -3.58
C ASN A 532 31.23 -16.60 -2.16
N HIS A 533 32.13 -16.48 -1.19
CA HIS A 533 31.77 -16.11 0.18
C HIS A 533 31.24 -14.68 0.26
N ILE A 534 31.97 -13.71 -0.31
CA ILE A 534 31.57 -12.29 -0.33
C ILE A 534 30.25 -12.08 -1.09
N LYS A 535 29.98 -12.86 -2.14
CA LYS A 535 28.73 -12.78 -2.91
C LYS A 535 27.48 -12.83 -2.01
N ASN A 536 27.50 -13.64 -0.96
CA ASN A 536 26.35 -13.82 -0.07
C ASN A 536 26.04 -12.56 0.76
N TYR A 537 27.03 -11.70 1.00
CA TYR A 537 26.85 -10.43 1.71
C TYR A 537 26.34 -9.30 0.81
N LEU A 538 26.49 -9.44 -0.51
CA LEU A 538 26.10 -8.44 -1.50
C LEU A 538 24.67 -8.66 -2.04
N ASP A 539 23.86 -9.42 -1.32
CA ASP A 539 22.45 -9.67 -1.65
C ASP A 539 21.53 -8.52 -1.18
N GLY A 540 20.26 -8.53 -1.59
CA GLY A 540 19.28 -7.49 -1.27
C GLY A 540 19.57 -6.18 -2.01
N TYR A 541 19.76 -5.06 -1.30
CA TYR A 541 19.91 -3.74 -1.93
C TYR A 541 21.18 -3.62 -2.79
N LEU A 542 22.27 -4.26 -2.36
CA LEU A 542 23.56 -4.19 -3.03
C LEU A 542 23.64 -5.00 -4.33
N SER A 543 22.62 -5.84 -4.61
CA SER A 543 22.50 -6.57 -5.89
C SER A 543 22.39 -5.64 -7.12
N ARG A 544 22.05 -4.36 -6.90
CA ARG A 544 22.03 -3.27 -7.89
C ARG A 544 23.41 -2.87 -8.40
N TYR A 545 24.47 -3.30 -7.72
CA TYR A 545 25.85 -2.96 -8.05
C TYR A 545 26.55 -4.15 -8.67
N ASP A 546 27.36 -3.87 -9.68
CA ASP A 546 28.43 -4.78 -10.09
C ASP A 546 29.57 -4.60 -9.10
N TYR A 547 30.11 -5.72 -8.62
CA TYR A 547 31.13 -5.73 -7.58
C TYR A 547 32.42 -6.35 -8.06
N GLN A 548 33.53 -5.79 -7.60
CA GLN A 548 34.87 -6.36 -7.75
C GLN A 548 35.53 -6.40 -6.38
N ILE A 549 36.27 -7.47 -6.11
CA ILE A 549 36.98 -7.63 -4.84
C ILE A 549 38.45 -7.88 -5.11
N TYR A 550 39.29 -7.24 -4.29
CA TYR A 550 40.74 -7.27 -4.39
C TYR A 550 41.33 -7.54 -3.00
N PRO A 551 41.85 -8.75 -2.73
CA PRO A 551 42.54 -9.07 -1.49
C PRO A 551 44.02 -8.69 -1.57
N TYR A 552 44.46 -7.80 -0.69
CA TYR A 552 45.85 -7.39 -0.55
C TYR A 552 46.46 -7.98 0.73
N ASP A 553 47.73 -8.39 0.64
CA ASP A 553 48.50 -8.84 1.81
C ASP A 553 48.88 -7.65 2.72
N LYS A 554 49.59 -7.96 3.81
CA LYS A 554 50.12 -6.96 4.76
C LYS A 554 51.03 -5.90 4.13
N ASN A 555 51.62 -6.17 2.96
CA ASN A 555 52.52 -5.27 2.25
C ASN A 555 51.80 -4.49 1.12
N GLY A 556 50.49 -4.70 0.94
CA GLY A 556 49.70 -4.06 -0.12
C GLY A 556 49.86 -4.71 -1.49
N LEU A 557 50.42 -5.93 -1.58
CA LEU A 557 50.52 -6.70 -2.81
C LEU A 557 49.26 -7.56 -2.97
N ASP A 558 48.71 -7.60 -4.19
CA ASP A 558 47.52 -8.40 -4.48
C ASP A 558 47.85 -9.90 -4.35
N VAL A 559 47.02 -10.62 -3.61
CA VAL A 559 47.20 -12.05 -3.31
C VAL A 559 46.68 -12.95 -4.44
N SER A 560 45.92 -12.41 -5.38
CA SER A 560 45.11 -13.13 -6.36
C SER A 560 45.55 -12.97 -7.82
N ASP A 561 45.99 -11.78 -8.25
CA ASP A 561 46.38 -11.52 -9.66
C ASP A 561 47.58 -10.55 -9.74
N ALA A 562 48.63 -10.95 -10.46
CA ALA A 562 49.83 -10.13 -10.68
C ALA A 562 49.57 -8.89 -11.56
N ASN A 563 48.45 -8.88 -12.32
CA ASN A 563 48.00 -7.74 -13.13
C ASN A 563 46.91 -6.90 -12.42
N ALA A 564 46.60 -7.18 -11.15
CA ALA A 564 45.61 -6.44 -10.41
C ALA A 564 45.99 -4.97 -10.23
N GLN A 565 44.96 -4.13 -10.07
CA GLN A 565 45.16 -2.70 -9.83
C GLN A 565 45.93 -2.47 -8.52
N ALA A 566 46.93 -1.61 -8.57
CA ALA A 566 47.75 -1.30 -7.40
C ALA A 566 46.89 -0.71 -6.27
N PHE A 567 47.11 -1.17 -5.03
CA PHE A 567 46.47 -0.64 -3.82
C PHE A 567 46.51 0.90 -3.73
N ASN A 568 47.59 1.50 -4.26
CA ASN A 568 47.77 2.95 -4.35
C ASN A 568 46.65 3.68 -5.10
N LYS A 569 45.97 3.04 -6.08
CA LYS A 569 44.83 3.64 -6.78
C LYS A 569 43.76 4.14 -5.81
N TYR A 570 43.38 3.30 -4.85
CA TYR A 570 42.32 3.63 -3.88
C TYR A 570 42.76 4.71 -2.91
N LYS A 571 44.04 4.70 -2.52
CA LYS A 571 44.62 5.79 -1.72
C LYS A 571 44.55 7.12 -2.48
N SER A 572 44.94 7.13 -3.76
CA SER A 572 44.83 8.32 -4.61
C SER A 572 43.37 8.77 -4.82
N LEU A 573 42.40 7.85 -4.89
CA LEU A 573 40.98 8.21 -4.95
C LEU A 573 40.53 8.95 -3.69
N VAL A 574 40.95 8.50 -2.50
CA VAL A 574 40.68 9.20 -1.23
C VAL A 574 41.36 10.58 -1.22
N GLU A 575 42.64 10.66 -1.59
CA GLU A 575 43.40 11.92 -1.67
C GLU A 575 42.81 12.91 -2.69
N SER A 576 42.24 12.41 -3.79
CA SER A 576 41.56 13.21 -4.82
C SER A 576 40.17 13.70 -4.42
N GLY A 577 39.73 13.37 -3.20
CA GLY A 577 38.55 13.93 -2.56
C GLY A 577 37.36 12.98 -2.39
N SER A 578 37.50 11.67 -2.61
CA SER A 578 36.40 10.72 -2.37
C SER A 578 35.81 10.89 -0.97
N VAL A 579 34.49 11.00 -0.88
CA VAL A 579 33.79 11.32 0.37
C VAL A 579 33.56 10.04 1.16
N LYS A 580 33.87 10.07 2.45
CA LYS A 580 33.60 8.94 3.35
C LYS A 580 32.09 8.82 3.58
N ILE A 581 31.58 7.59 3.60
CA ILE A 581 30.15 7.33 3.76
C ILE A 581 29.73 7.48 5.23
N ASP A 582 28.67 8.23 5.47
CA ASP A 582 28.09 8.38 6.80
C ASP A 582 27.52 7.05 7.33
N GLY A 583 28.02 6.58 8.48
CA GLY A 583 27.63 5.30 9.07
C GLY A 583 28.50 4.10 8.63
N ALA A 584 29.53 4.32 7.81
CA ALA A 584 30.56 3.33 7.49
C ALA A 584 31.97 3.93 7.70
N ASN A 585 32.85 3.21 8.38
CA ASN A 585 34.20 3.67 8.69
C ASN A 585 35.22 3.41 7.59
N TYR A 586 34.92 2.52 6.66
CA TYR A 586 35.86 2.00 5.66
C TYR A 586 35.38 2.17 4.22
N PHE A 587 34.15 2.61 4.00
CA PHE A 587 33.61 2.88 2.67
C PHE A 587 33.65 4.35 2.26
N TYR A 588 33.92 4.57 0.98
CA TYR A 588 34.02 5.86 0.33
C TYR A 588 33.20 5.89 -0.95
N GLN A 589 32.71 7.06 -1.30
CA GLN A 589 32.04 7.36 -2.56
C GLN A 589 32.98 8.14 -3.48
N VAL A 590 33.09 7.70 -4.73
CA VAL A 590 33.89 8.39 -5.75
C VAL A 590 33.20 9.70 -6.14
N ASN A 591 33.97 10.79 -6.14
CA ASN A 591 33.47 12.11 -6.52
C ASN A 591 33.20 12.24 -8.02
N ASN A 592 32.31 13.18 -8.35
CA ASN A 592 32.01 13.62 -9.71
C ASN A 592 31.47 12.52 -10.65
N THR A 593 30.91 11.45 -10.10
CA THR A 593 30.12 10.49 -10.86
C THR A 593 28.89 11.17 -11.48
N PHE A 594 28.41 10.66 -12.62
CA PHE A 594 27.21 11.18 -13.28
C PHE A 594 26.45 10.04 -13.93
N GLY A 595 25.21 9.82 -13.48
CA GLY A 595 24.36 8.77 -14.04
C GLY A 595 24.71 7.34 -13.61
N TYR A 596 25.69 7.19 -12.73
CA TYR A 596 26.01 5.96 -12.00
C TYR A 596 26.58 6.34 -10.64
N GLN A 597 26.54 5.39 -9.72
CA GLN A 597 27.11 5.50 -8.39
C GLN A 597 28.30 4.56 -8.31
N ASP A 598 29.34 5.00 -7.61
CA ASP A 598 30.60 4.27 -7.54
C ASP A 598 31.14 4.41 -6.12
N TYR A 599 31.26 3.27 -5.46
CA TYR A 599 31.68 3.15 -4.08
C TYR A 599 32.84 2.18 -3.99
N PHE A 600 33.73 2.41 -3.03
CA PHE A 600 34.77 1.45 -2.70
C PHE A 600 34.99 1.39 -1.19
N GLY A 601 35.20 0.19 -0.67
CA GLY A 601 35.54 -0.07 0.73
C GLY A 601 36.99 -0.51 0.86
N ILE A 602 37.73 0.04 1.83
CA ILE A 602 39.09 -0.39 2.18
C ILE A 602 39.04 -1.01 3.58
N ILE A 603 38.82 -2.32 3.66
CA ILE A 603 38.55 -3.03 4.92
C ILE A 603 39.82 -3.71 5.41
N SER A 604 40.33 -3.26 6.56
CA SER A 604 41.49 -3.88 7.21
C SER A 604 41.09 -5.10 8.02
N VAL A 605 41.63 -6.27 7.68
CA VAL A 605 41.39 -7.52 8.42
C VAL A 605 42.46 -7.66 9.50
N VAL A 606 42.05 -7.53 10.76
CA VAL A 606 42.94 -7.59 11.93
C VAL A 606 42.61 -8.79 12.80
N ASN A 607 43.63 -9.41 13.40
CA ASN A 607 43.46 -10.45 14.41
C ASN A 607 44.34 -10.10 15.62
N GLN A 608 43.72 -9.96 16.80
CA GLN A 608 44.41 -9.61 18.06
C GLN A 608 45.33 -8.38 17.94
N GLY A 609 44.94 -7.38 17.13
CA GLY A 609 45.70 -6.15 16.92
C GLY A 609 46.75 -6.20 15.80
N ASN A 610 47.01 -7.37 15.20
CA ASN A 610 47.91 -7.51 14.06
C ASN A 610 47.14 -7.45 12.73
N LEU A 611 47.62 -6.65 11.77
CA LEU A 611 47.07 -6.58 10.41
C LEU A 611 47.45 -7.84 9.63
N LEU A 612 46.45 -8.60 9.19
CA LEU A 612 46.65 -9.79 8.36
C LEU A 612 46.63 -9.46 6.86
N GLY A 613 45.81 -8.49 6.46
CA GLY A 613 45.68 -8.01 5.09
C GLY A 613 44.55 -6.99 4.94
N THR A 614 44.31 -6.55 3.71
CA THR A 614 43.29 -5.56 3.38
C THR A 614 42.40 -6.08 2.25
N LEU A 615 41.10 -6.07 2.46
CA LEU A 615 40.12 -6.38 1.42
C LEU A 615 39.58 -5.07 0.85
N VAL A 616 39.75 -4.88 -0.46
CA VAL A 616 39.08 -3.80 -1.18
C VAL A 616 37.86 -4.34 -1.91
N VAL A 617 36.73 -3.66 -1.75
CA VAL A 617 35.46 -3.99 -2.41
C VAL A 617 35.03 -2.78 -3.23
N GLU A 618 35.06 -2.88 -4.56
CA GLU A 618 34.48 -1.89 -5.48
C GLU A 618 33.03 -2.25 -5.79
N LEU A 619 32.16 -1.25 -5.82
CA LEU A 619 30.73 -1.36 -6.08
C LEU A 619 30.30 -0.26 -7.02
N ARG A 620 30.02 -0.63 -8.27
CA ARG A 620 29.55 0.29 -9.31
C ARG A 620 28.11 -0.01 -9.66
N SER A 621 27.23 0.99 -9.60
CA SER A 621 25.82 0.78 -9.91
C SER A 621 25.66 0.33 -11.36
N LYS A 622 24.82 -0.67 -11.58
CA LYS A 622 24.41 -1.06 -12.93
C LYS A 622 23.70 0.11 -13.61
N PRO A 623 23.88 0.31 -14.92
CA PRO A 623 23.10 1.29 -15.65
C PRO A 623 21.61 1.01 -15.46
N TYR A 624 20.80 2.05 -15.29
CA TYR A 624 19.35 1.95 -15.14
C TYR A 624 18.76 1.20 -16.34
N ASN A 625 18.48 -0.09 -16.19
CA ASN A 625 17.86 -0.91 -17.22
C ASN A 625 16.45 -1.29 -16.76
N TYR A 626 15.49 -0.41 -17.07
CA TYR A 626 14.08 -0.60 -16.74
C TYR A 626 13.41 -1.71 -17.58
N ASN A 627 14.11 -2.31 -18.54
CA ASN A 627 13.62 -3.45 -19.32
C ASN A 627 13.81 -4.78 -18.57
N ASN A 628 13.61 -4.80 -17.25
CA ASN A 628 13.48 -6.05 -16.54
C ASN A 628 12.13 -6.67 -16.93
N ARG A 629 12.15 -7.55 -17.95
CA ARG A 629 10.98 -8.33 -18.41
C ARG A 629 10.55 -9.41 -17.41
N LEU A 630 11.21 -9.48 -16.25
CA LEU A 630 10.80 -10.36 -15.16
C LEU A 630 9.52 -9.79 -14.52
N PRO A 631 8.44 -10.60 -14.41
CA PRO A 631 7.21 -10.16 -13.76
C PRO A 631 7.46 -9.67 -12.33
N ASP A 632 6.67 -8.66 -11.91
CA ASP A 632 6.64 -8.09 -10.54
C ASP A 632 6.47 -9.15 -9.42
N LEU A 633 6.10 -10.40 -9.77
CA LEU A 633 6.02 -11.55 -8.88
C LEU A 633 7.39 -12.11 -8.43
N LEU A 634 8.45 -12.00 -9.23
CA LEU A 634 9.75 -12.66 -8.98
C LEU A 634 10.87 -11.67 -8.62
N GLY A 635 10.62 -10.37 -8.80
CA GLY A 635 11.55 -9.32 -8.41
C GLY A 635 11.49 -9.04 -6.91
N ASP A 636 12.65 -8.78 -6.31
CA ASP A 636 12.73 -8.39 -4.90
C ASP A 636 12.04 -7.03 -4.72
N GLN A 637 10.81 -7.01 -4.20
CA GLN A 637 9.98 -5.80 -4.15
C GLN A 637 10.59 -4.70 -3.27
N LYS A 638 11.61 -4.98 -2.45
CA LYS A 638 12.38 -3.89 -1.81
C LYS A 638 13.13 -2.99 -2.81
N LEU A 639 13.11 -3.33 -4.09
CA LEU A 639 13.56 -2.50 -5.20
C LEU A 639 12.51 -1.46 -5.69
N ILE A 640 11.35 -1.32 -5.02
CA ILE A 640 10.21 -0.41 -5.33
C ILE A 640 10.61 1.06 -5.60
N ARG A 641 11.81 1.53 -5.24
CA ARG A 641 12.29 2.89 -5.59
C ARG A 641 12.39 3.18 -7.09
N ASP A 642 12.33 2.15 -7.94
CA ASP A 642 12.40 2.28 -9.40
C ASP A 642 11.00 2.35 -10.07
N GLU A 643 9.90 2.20 -9.32
CA GLU A 643 8.55 2.45 -9.86
C GLU A 643 8.34 3.91 -10.25
N ASP A 644 8.97 4.85 -9.56
CA ASP A 644 8.81 6.29 -9.84
C ASP A 644 9.22 6.66 -11.28
N PHE A 645 10.10 5.85 -11.90
CA PHE A 645 10.59 6.05 -13.26
C PHE A 645 9.82 5.21 -14.30
N ARG A 646 8.84 4.40 -13.87
CA ARG A 646 8.06 3.54 -14.76
C ARG A 646 7.19 4.42 -15.67
N GLY A 647 7.33 4.22 -16.98
CA GLY A 647 6.63 5.01 -18.00
C GLY A 647 7.41 6.22 -18.49
N TYR A 648 8.55 6.53 -17.87
CA TYR A 648 9.47 7.57 -18.34
C TYR A 648 10.57 6.98 -19.22
N SER A 649 11.05 7.81 -20.15
CA SER A 649 12.35 7.59 -20.78
C SER A 649 13.34 8.61 -20.22
N ILE A 650 14.61 8.23 -20.07
CA ILE A 650 15.62 9.06 -19.41
C ILE A 650 16.91 8.98 -20.22
N ALA A 651 17.54 10.14 -20.45
CA ALA A 651 18.87 10.25 -21.02
C ALA A 651 19.79 11.13 -20.18
N LEU A 652 21.06 10.74 -20.17
CA LEU A 652 22.15 11.40 -19.48
C LEU A 652 23.18 11.85 -20.51
N TYR A 653 23.49 13.14 -20.53
CA TYR A 653 24.45 13.73 -21.43
C TYR A 653 25.63 14.33 -20.67
N SER A 654 26.84 14.04 -21.13
CA SER A 654 28.07 14.69 -20.67
C SER A 654 28.73 15.41 -21.84
N ASN A 655 28.99 16.72 -21.70
CA ASN A 655 29.50 17.59 -22.75
C ASN A 655 28.72 17.45 -24.06
N ASN A 656 27.38 17.43 -23.95
CA ASN A 656 26.42 17.20 -25.06
C ASN A 656 26.56 15.85 -25.78
N LYS A 657 27.30 14.88 -25.23
CA LYS A 657 27.34 13.50 -25.76
C LYS A 657 26.50 12.59 -24.89
N LEU A 658 25.68 11.74 -25.51
CA LEU A 658 24.88 10.75 -24.81
C LEU A 658 25.79 9.78 -24.06
N LEU A 659 25.69 9.78 -22.73
CA LEU A 659 26.42 8.87 -21.85
C LEU A 659 25.62 7.57 -21.66
N ASN A 660 24.33 7.70 -21.35
CA ASN A 660 23.44 6.58 -21.09
C ASN A 660 21.99 6.98 -21.37
N GLN A 661 21.14 6.00 -21.71
CA GLN A 661 19.71 6.17 -21.89
C GLN A 661 18.93 4.95 -21.43
N SER A 662 17.66 5.14 -21.13
CA SER A 662 16.73 4.09 -20.72
C SER A 662 15.29 4.47 -21.07
N GLY A 663 14.41 3.48 -21.17
CA GLY A 663 12.99 3.67 -21.52
C GLY A 663 12.68 3.36 -22.99
N SER A 664 11.54 3.86 -23.45
CA SER A 664 11.00 3.55 -24.80
C SER A 664 11.42 4.58 -25.86
N TYR A 665 11.66 5.83 -25.45
CA TYR A 665 12.13 6.88 -26.34
C TYR A 665 13.62 6.71 -26.63
N THR A 666 14.01 6.80 -27.90
CA THR A 666 15.42 6.72 -28.32
C THR A 666 15.99 8.11 -28.49
N TYR A 667 17.00 8.43 -27.68
CA TYR A 667 17.60 9.76 -27.66
C TYR A 667 18.72 9.92 -28.69
N PRO A 668 18.87 11.11 -29.30
CA PRO A 668 19.97 11.39 -30.23
C PRO A 668 21.33 11.36 -29.50
N LEU A 669 22.38 10.92 -30.19
CA LEU A 669 23.74 10.89 -29.63
C LEU A 669 24.28 12.28 -29.30
N ASP A 670 23.87 13.28 -30.07
CA ASP A 670 24.17 14.69 -29.83
C ASP A 670 23.03 15.35 -29.03
N GLY A 671 23.37 15.82 -27.84
CA GLY A 671 22.48 16.50 -26.92
C GLY A 671 22.23 17.97 -27.25
N MET A 672 22.93 18.57 -28.22
CA MET A 672 22.69 19.98 -28.61
C MET A 672 21.26 20.26 -29.10
N VAL A 673 20.54 19.22 -29.53
CA VAL A 673 19.12 19.28 -29.88
C VAL A 673 18.27 19.74 -28.68
N PHE A 674 18.67 19.39 -27.46
CA PHE A 674 17.99 19.77 -26.23
C PHE A 674 18.55 21.08 -25.67
N LYS A 675 17.80 22.16 -25.86
CA LYS A 675 18.17 23.49 -25.37
C LYS A 675 17.81 23.65 -23.89
N GLY A 676 18.73 23.28 -23.00
CA GLY A 676 18.60 23.49 -21.54
C GLY A 676 19.20 24.82 -21.06
N LYS A 677 18.83 25.22 -19.84
CA LYS A 677 19.40 26.37 -19.12
C LYS A 677 20.05 25.90 -17.82
N LYS A 678 21.18 26.52 -17.45
CA LYS A 678 21.98 26.12 -16.29
C LYS A 678 21.18 26.24 -14.99
N ASP A 679 21.20 25.15 -14.22
CA ASP A 679 20.46 24.92 -12.97
C ASP A 679 18.98 25.31 -13.04
N ASP A 680 18.38 25.09 -14.21
CA ASP A 680 16.99 25.40 -14.49
C ASP A 680 16.34 24.26 -15.29
N PHE A 681 15.03 24.17 -15.23
CA PHE A 681 14.24 23.18 -15.95
C PHE A 681 13.62 23.82 -17.19
N VAL A 682 13.79 23.18 -18.34
CA VAL A 682 13.21 23.63 -19.61
C VAL A 682 12.39 22.49 -20.18
N THR A 683 11.15 22.79 -20.59
CA THR A 683 10.30 21.82 -21.28
C THR A 683 10.39 22.00 -22.79
N SER A 684 10.41 20.89 -23.51
CA SER A 684 10.36 20.85 -24.98
C SER A 684 9.39 19.75 -25.41
N SER A 685 8.79 19.84 -26.58
CA SER A 685 7.91 18.80 -27.13
C SER A 685 8.46 18.31 -28.46
N ASP A 686 8.36 17.01 -28.69
CA ASP A 686 8.54 16.39 -29.99
C ASP A 686 7.16 16.00 -30.53
N ASN A 687 6.65 16.81 -31.46
CA ASN A 687 5.34 16.62 -32.07
C ASN A 687 5.31 15.50 -33.12
N VAL A 688 6.46 14.90 -33.48
CA VAL A 688 6.52 13.82 -34.46
C VAL A 688 6.31 12.47 -33.78
N LEU A 689 6.91 12.31 -32.60
CA LEU A 689 6.82 11.09 -31.80
C LEU A 689 5.82 11.22 -30.63
N ASP A 690 5.17 12.38 -30.47
CA ASP A 690 4.25 12.73 -29.39
C ASP A 690 4.85 12.59 -27.98
N TYR A 691 6.13 13.00 -27.82
CA TYR A 691 6.82 13.02 -26.53
C TYR A 691 6.99 14.43 -25.98
N SER A 692 7.01 14.55 -24.64
CA SER A 692 7.25 15.80 -23.93
C SER A 692 8.49 15.66 -23.05
N HIS A 693 9.52 16.44 -23.34
CA HIS A 693 10.83 16.38 -22.70
C HIS A 693 10.95 17.42 -21.59
N LEU A 694 11.33 17.00 -20.39
CA LEU A 694 11.90 17.85 -19.35
C LEU A 694 13.43 17.80 -19.43
N ILE A 695 14.05 18.93 -19.70
CA ILE A 695 15.50 19.10 -19.82
C ILE A 695 15.99 19.80 -18.55
N TYR A 696 16.91 19.14 -17.84
CA TYR A 696 17.57 19.69 -16.67
C TYR A 696 19.07 19.74 -16.90
N LYS A 697 19.67 20.94 -16.76
CA LYS A 697 21.11 21.14 -16.98
C LYS A 697 21.80 21.59 -15.69
N PRO A 698 22.18 20.66 -14.78
CA PRO A 698 22.79 21.01 -13.50
C PRO A 698 24.12 21.74 -13.63
N THR A 699 24.94 21.40 -14.62
CA THR A 699 26.20 22.10 -14.93
C THR A 699 26.32 22.31 -16.43
N ASP A 700 27.26 23.15 -16.87
CA ASP A 700 27.47 23.38 -18.31
C ASP A 700 27.85 22.11 -19.08
N SER A 701 28.41 21.12 -18.39
CA SER A 701 28.85 19.83 -18.90
C SER A 701 27.89 18.67 -18.65
N LYS A 702 26.87 18.78 -17.80
CA LYS A 702 25.97 17.68 -17.43
C LYS A 702 24.53 18.05 -17.74
N MET A 703 23.79 17.15 -18.38
CA MET A 703 22.38 17.35 -18.72
C MET A 703 21.60 16.05 -18.58
N VAL A 704 20.39 16.15 -18.03
CA VAL A 704 19.42 15.06 -17.86
C VAL A 704 18.19 15.41 -18.70
N VAL A 705 17.68 14.46 -19.48
CA VAL A 705 16.45 14.63 -20.25
C VAL A 705 15.47 13.52 -19.89
N ILE A 706 14.30 13.88 -19.39
CA ILE A 706 13.21 12.94 -19.06
C ILE A 706 12.08 13.14 -20.06
N SER A 707 11.61 12.07 -20.70
CA SER A 707 10.54 12.11 -21.72
C SER A 707 9.33 11.28 -21.32
#